data_AF-A0A2V7IM76-F1
#
_entry.id   AF-A0A2V7IM76-F1
#
_cell.length_a   1.000
_cell.length_b   1.000
_cell.length_c   1.000
_cell.angle_alpha   90.00
_cell.angle_beta   90.00
_cell.angle_gamma   90.00
#
_symmetry.space_group_name_H-M   'P 1'
#
loop_
_entity.id
_entity.type
_entity.pdbx_description
1 polymer ?
#
loop_
_entity_poly.entity_id
_entity_poly.type
_entity_poly.pdbx_seq_one_letter_code
_entity_poly.pdbx_strand_id
1 'polypeptide(L)'
;MRIRHLPGNLPSDAADTSEHPDRSLVVDAPPTRSVGEIPAKPARRSIRPAPRLRARGKFLFAGDAKLYIRGVTYGTFRPRVDGSEVPDPDIVEQDFTLMAANGINAIRTYSVPPRWLLDIAERHGLRVMVGLPVERYIGFLADRNKGSPNIERLVRAGVRACAGHPAVLCYAVGNEIPASVARWFGRGRVERYLERLYRAVKDEARDSLVTYVNYPSTEYLHLDFLDFVCYNVYLESQQCLQAYLARLQTLAGDRPLVMTELGLDSRRNGEDVQARVLDWQVRSAFAAGCAGAFVYAWTDEWYRAGADVEDWDFGLTRRDRAPKLALATVRQAFAEAPFAPSVQWPRISVVVCTYNGSRTIRDCLKGLSRLAYPDYEVIVVDDGSRDATATIAQEYSCRLIRTANRGLANARNTGLKAATGEIVAYIDDDAYPDPHWLSYLAATFMSTSHAGVGGPNLAPPGDGPIAECVARAPGRPVHVLVTDREAEHVPGCNFAFRKKSLEAVWGFDPQFRTAGDDVDMCWRLQQLGFTLGFHPAAMVWHHHRSSLRAYWKQQVGYGRAEALLERKWPEKYNGPGHLRWVGRIYGSGLAPPFGSGRSRIYYGVWGHAPFQSLYEPAPSLLGFLPRMPEWHLMTAALAGMAALSVAFEPLKIALPLLIVAVLPPVAQALLSAARVPFPEAPHRTAQLRRRLLTAALHLLQPIARLRGRLTEGLTPWRRHGAVRLAPLWPVTTSLWSERWEAPHERLRELETRLRLSGACVLRGDAHDRWDFEVRGGILGAARLLMGTEDHPGGKQLMRLRWWPDVPVRGPLLALGLAALTVVAARGGAWSAAAVLGLGVLLPVLNIAAQCMAAMGTICRAVRLLRSGVE
;
A
#
# COMPACT_ATOMS: atom_id res chain seq x y z
N MET A 1 -1.50 -5.34 25.50
CA MET A 1 -0.21 -5.05 24.82
C MET A 1 0.53 -4.03 25.70
N ARG A 2 1.49 -4.46 26.53
CA ARG A 2 2.23 -3.55 27.44
C ARG A 2 3.43 -2.99 26.68
N ILE A 3 3.35 -1.72 26.27
CA ILE A 3 4.56 -0.91 26.05
C ILE A 3 4.86 -0.28 27.40
N ARG A 4 6.02 -0.58 28.00
CA ARG A 4 6.45 0.16 29.19
C ARG A 4 6.94 1.53 28.74
N HIS A 5 6.19 2.58 29.11
CA HIS A 5 6.74 3.93 29.09
C HIS A 5 7.87 4.00 30.12
N LEU A 6 9.02 4.57 29.75
CA LEU A 6 9.98 5.09 30.72
C LEU A 6 9.25 6.15 31.57
N PRO A 7 9.14 5.99 32.89
CA PRO A 7 8.35 6.91 33.73
C PRO A 7 9.06 8.26 33.89
N GLY A 8 8.27 9.33 33.90
CA GLY A 8 8.69 10.65 34.35
C GLY A 8 8.76 10.72 35.88
N ASN A 9 9.75 11.46 36.38
CA ASN A 9 10.08 11.65 37.80
C ASN A 9 8.95 12.27 38.63
N LEU A 10 8.80 11.79 39.87
CA LEU A 10 8.45 12.52 41.10
C LEU A 10 9.16 11.83 42.31
N PRO A 11 9.37 12.51 43.45
CA PRO A 11 10.59 12.39 44.25
C PRO A 11 10.53 11.43 45.44
N SER A 12 11.73 11.23 45.99
CA SER A 12 12.20 10.42 47.12
C SER A 12 11.36 10.45 48.40
N ASP A 13 11.34 9.31 49.09
CA ASP A 13 11.37 9.25 50.55
C ASP A 13 12.23 8.05 51.02
N ALA A 14 12.79 8.21 52.22
CA ALA A 14 14.02 7.60 52.72
C ALA A 14 13.83 6.35 53.61
N ALA A 15 14.99 5.86 54.10
CA ALA A 15 15.25 4.95 55.24
C ALA A 15 15.07 3.44 54.95
N ASP A 16 15.90 2.51 55.42
CA ASP A 16 17.15 2.49 56.20
C ASP A 16 17.59 0.99 56.30
N THR A 17 18.87 0.74 56.62
CA THR A 17 19.49 -0.47 57.25
C THR A 17 19.20 -1.90 56.70
N SER A 18 20.07 -2.91 56.72
CA SER A 18 21.44 -3.15 57.24
C SER A 18 21.93 -4.52 56.72
N GLU A 19 23.25 -4.73 56.82
CA GLU A 19 23.96 -6.00 57.09
C GLU A 19 24.07 -7.14 56.03
N HIS A 20 25.27 -7.19 55.44
CA HIS A 20 26.03 -8.41 55.11
C HIS A 20 26.61 -9.04 56.41
N PRO A 21 27.04 -10.33 56.47
CA PRO A 21 27.93 -10.92 55.47
C PRO A 21 27.90 -12.46 55.23
N ASP A 22 28.70 -12.81 54.22
CA ASP A 22 29.57 -13.98 54.11
C ASP A 22 28.99 -15.32 53.63
N ARG A 23 29.50 -15.77 52.47
CA ARG A 23 30.18 -17.06 52.34
C ARG A 23 30.84 -17.22 50.97
N SER A 24 32.17 -17.34 51.05
CA SER A 24 33.10 -17.83 50.04
C SER A 24 32.80 -19.27 49.62
N LEU A 25 32.87 -19.56 48.32
CA LEU A 25 33.20 -20.89 47.81
C LEU A 25 33.98 -20.75 46.50
N VAL A 26 35.25 -21.14 46.59
CA VAL A 26 36.26 -21.31 45.53
C VAL A 26 35.92 -22.56 44.73
N VAL A 27 35.92 -22.47 43.39
CA VAL A 27 36.05 -23.65 42.51
C VAL A 27 36.92 -23.28 41.30
N ASP A 28 37.86 -24.17 41.02
CA ASP A 28 39.06 -24.03 40.18
C ASP A 28 38.84 -23.78 38.68
N ALA A 29 39.83 -23.08 38.10
CA ALA A 29 39.97 -22.76 36.69
C ALA A 29 40.71 -23.86 35.89
N PRO A 30 40.34 -24.14 34.62
CA PRO A 30 41.18 -24.84 33.65
C PRO A 30 41.91 -23.86 32.69
N PRO A 31 42.95 -24.32 31.95
CA PRO A 31 44.16 -23.55 31.71
C PRO A 31 44.12 -22.58 30.53
N THR A 32 44.94 -21.55 30.67
CA THR A 32 45.25 -20.45 29.76
C THR A 32 45.86 -20.92 28.43
N ARG A 33 45.26 -20.51 27.30
CA ARG A 33 45.94 -20.46 26.00
C ARG A 33 46.34 -19.02 25.70
N SER A 34 47.63 -18.86 25.42
CA SER A 34 48.31 -17.61 25.08
C SER A 34 47.64 -16.85 23.94
N VAL A 35 47.18 -15.65 24.25
CA VAL A 35 46.84 -14.60 23.28
C VAL A 35 48.14 -13.86 22.96
N GLY A 36 48.56 -13.88 21.70
CA GLY A 36 49.76 -13.17 21.28
C GLY A 36 49.94 -13.21 19.76
N GLU A 37 49.14 -12.42 19.04
CA GLU A 37 49.59 -11.70 17.84
C GLU A 37 48.51 -10.70 17.41
N ILE A 38 48.83 -9.41 17.54
CA ILE A 38 48.03 -8.28 17.06
C ILE A 38 48.11 -8.29 15.54
N PRO A 39 46.98 -8.36 14.78
CA PRO A 39 47.06 -8.23 13.34
C PRO A 39 47.51 -6.81 12.98
N ALA A 40 48.53 -6.73 12.14
CA ALA A 40 49.12 -5.49 11.65
C ALA A 40 48.06 -4.49 11.12
N LYS A 41 48.33 -3.20 11.35
CA LYS A 41 47.57 -2.04 10.84
C LYS A 41 47.03 -2.30 9.43
N PRO A 42 45.72 -2.18 9.17
CA PRO A 42 45.20 -2.29 7.81
C PRO A 42 45.80 -1.17 6.95
N ALA A 43 46.40 -1.56 5.82
CA ALA A 43 46.95 -0.65 4.83
C ALA A 43 45.92 0.42 4.46
N ARG A 44 46.36 1.68 4.37
CA ARG A 44 45.55 2.83 3.94
C ARG A 44 44.89 2.52 2.60
N ARG A 45 43.63 2.08 2.64
CA ARG A 45 42.77 1.99 1.45
C ARG A 45 42.60 3.41 0.91
N SER A 46 42.92 3.64 -0.36
CA SER A 46 42.65 4.92 -1.01
C SER A 46 41.14 5.16 -0.98
N ILE A 47 40.67 6.05 -0.10
CA ILE A 47 39.25 6.37 0.07
C ILE A 47 38.83 7.22 -1.13
N ARG A 48 38.24 6.58 -2.16
CA ARG A 48 37.40 7.32 -3.10
C ARG A 48 36.21 7.88 -2.28
N PRO A 49 35.83 9.15 -2.47
CA PRO A 49 34.71 9.73 -1.74
C PRO A 49 33.47 8.85 -1.96
N ALA A 50 32.83 8.44 -0.86
CA ALA A 50 31.72 7.52 -0.93
C ALA A 50 30.58 8.12 -1.79
N PRO A 51 29.98 7.35 -2.71
CA PRO A 51 28.90 7.86 -3.53
C PRO A 51 27.74 8.37 -2.65
N ARG A 52 27.14 9.47 -3.09
CA ARG A 52 26.01 10.10 -2.39
C ARG A 52 24.82 9.15 -2.33
N LEU A 53 24.14 9.15 -1.19
CA LEU A 53 22.97 8.31 -0.97
C LEU A 53 21.70 8.95 -1.53
N ARG A 54 20.84 8.11 -2.10
CA ARG A 54 19.52 8.49 -2.59
C ARG A 54 18.49 7.46 -2.15
N ALA A 55 17.32 7.92 -1.73
CA ALA A 55 16.16 7.06 -1.58
C ALA A 55 15.58 6.74 -2.96
N ARG A 56 15.45 5.45 -3.28
CA ARG A 56 14.80 4.98 -4.51
C ARG A 56 13.82 3.88 -4.12
N GLY A 57 12.53 4.19 -4.21
CA GLY A 57 11.48 3.28 -3.80
C GLY A 57 11.64 2.91 -2.33
N LYS A 58 11.59 1.62 -2.02
CA LYS A 58 11.66 1.10 -0.65
C LYS A 58 13.05 1.07 -0.02
N PHE A 59 14.12 1.44 -0.75
CA PHE A 59 15.49 1.28 -0.27
C PHE A 59 16.37 2.52 -0.52
N LEU A 60 17.54 2.50 0.11
CA LEU A 60 18.59 3.50 -0.07
C LEU A 60 19.67 2.96 -1.01
N PHE A 61 20.21 3.83 -1.85
CA PHE A 61 21.21 3.46 -2.86
C PHE A 61 22.39 4.44 -2.85
N ALA A 62 23.60 3.90 -2.93
CA ALA A 62 24.83 4.64 -3.15
C ALA A 62 25.29 4.38 -4.60
N GLY A 63 24.96 5.31 -5.51
CA GLY A 63 24.99 5.01 -6.94
C GLY A 63 23.91 3.97 -7.29
N ASP A 64 24.32 2.82 -7.84
CA ASP A 64 23.42 1.70 -8.15
C ASP A 64 23.48 0.58 -7.11
N ALA A 65 24.39 0.67 -6.13
CA ALA A 65 24.48 -0.31 -5.05
C ALA A 65 23.43 -0.01 -3.98
N LYS A 66 22.57 -0.99 -3.70
CA LYS A 66 21.64 -0.93 -2.58
C LYS A 66 22.43 -0.95 -1.26
N LEU A 67 22.08 -0.06 -0.33
CA LEU A 67 22.66 0.01 1.01
C LEU A 67 21.60 -0.34 2.06
N TYR A 68 21.92 -1.33 2.90
CA TYR A 68 21.20 -1.57 4.16
C TYR A 68 21.94 -0.86 5.31
N ILE A 69 21.20 -0.07 6.09
CA ILE A 69 21.76 0.58 7.29
C ILE A 69 21.85 -0.46 8.40
N ARG A 70 23.08 -0.70 8.89
CA ARG A 70 23.41 -1.59 10.01
C ARG A 70 23.99 -0.70 11.08
N GLY A 71 23.10 -0.11 11.87
CA GLY A 71 23.42 1.04 12.70
C GLY A 71 23.35 0.76 14.20
N VAL A 72 23.95 1.67 14.96
CA VAL A 72 23.78 1.80 16.41
C VAL A 72 23.53 3.26 16.79
N THR A 73 22.80 3.50 17.87
CA THR A 73 22.67 4.84 18.43
C THR A 73 23.90 5.20 19.26
N TYR A 74 24.29 6.48 19.22
CA TYR A 74 25.51 6.98 19.84
C TYR A 74 25.26 8.31 20.56
N GLY A 75 25.19 8.24 21.89
CA GLY A 75 24.89 9.35 22.80
C GLY A 75 23.39 9.60 22.97
N THR A 76 22.95 10.51 23.82
CA THR A 76 23.74 11.66 24.32
C THR A 76 24.71 11.30 25.44
N PHE A 77 25.88 11.93 25.39
CA PHE A 77 26.90 11.85 26.43
C PHE A 77 26.97 13.16 27.22
N ARG A 78 27.70 13.16 28.33
CA ARG A 78 27.93 14.36 29.14
C ARG A 78 28.48 15.50 28.25
N PRO A 79 27.87 16.71 28.27
CA PRO A 79 28.35 17.82 27.46
C PRO A 79 29.79 18.16 27.79
N ARG A 80 30.62 18.31 26.74
CA ARG A 80 31.99 18.83 26.84
C ARG A 80 31.98 20.33 27.11
N VAL A 81 33.16 20.89 27.37
CA VAL A 81 33.40 22.33 27.50
C VAL A 81 32.94 23.11 26.25
N ASP A 82 33.06 22.51 25.07
CA ASP A 82 32.60 23.11 23.80
C ASP A 82 31.08 22.94 23.56
N GLY A 83 30.37 22.36 24.53
CA GLY A 83 28.92 22.11 24.48
C GLY A 83 28.50 20.90 23.66
N SER A 84 29.42 20.17 23.04
CA SER A 84 29.08 18.96 22.28
C SER A 84 28.80 17.77 23.20
N GLU A 85 27.72 17.04 22.92
CA GLU A 85 27.22 15.90 23.70
C GLU A 85 27.84 14.58 23.20
N VAL A 86 29.16 14.57 22.97
CA VAL A 86 29.93 13.42 22.44
C VAL A 86 31.20 13.18 23.27
N PRO A 87 31.76 11.95 23.31
CA PRO A 87 32.96 11.63 24.07
C PRO A 87 34.22 12.30 23.50
N ASP A 88 35.37 12.09 24.16
CA ASP A 88 36.67 12.50 23.63
C ASP A 88 36.98 11.90 22.26
N PRO A 89 37.65 12.65 21.36
CA PRO A 89 38.00 12.15 20.03
C PRO A 89 38.70 10.78 20.03
N ASP A 90 39.55 10.51 21.02
CA ASP A 90 40.24 9.22 21.16
C ASP A 90 39.28 8.07 21.50
N ILE A 91 38.29 8.33 22.38
CA ILE A 91 37.22 7.37 22.70
C ILE A 91 36.34 7.14 21.47
N VAL A 92 35.99 8.21 20.74
CA VAL A 92 35.20 8.11 19.50
C VAL A 92 35.94 7.31 18.44
N GLU A 93 37.25 7.52 18.26
CA GLU A 93 38.09 6.75 17.34
C GLU A 93 38.12 5.26 17.72
N GLN A 94 38.25 4.95 19.01
CA GLN A 94 38.20 3.57 19.52
C GLN A 94 36.83 2.92 19.30
N ASP A 95 35.75 3.63 19.67
CA ASP A 95 34.37 3.17 19.48
C ASP A 95 34.10 2.90 18.00
N PHE A 96 34.48 3.79 17.09
CA PHE A 96 34.22 3.64 15.66
C PHE A 96 35.07 2.53 15.03
N THR A 97 36.29 2.31 15.53
CA THR A 97 37.12 1.15 15.16
C THR A 97 36.40 -0.15 15.51
N LEU A 98 35.88 -0.26 16.74
CA LEU A 98 35.14 -1.44 17.22
C LEU A 98 33.83 -1.63 16.45
N MET A 99 33.10 -0.55 16.16
CA MET A 99 31.87 -0.60 15.36
C MET A 99 32.15 -1.16 13.97
N ALA A 100 33.14 -0.61 13.25
CA ALA A 100 33.50 -1.04 11.91
C ALA A 100 33.95 -2.51 11.89
N ALA A 101 34.72 -2.94 12.89
CA ALA A 101 35.15 -4.34 13.05
C ALA A 101 33.96 -5.31 13.29
N ASN A 102 32.85 -4.81 13.83
CA ASN A 102 31.61 -5.59 14.05
C ASN A 102 30.55 -5.39 12.95
N GLY A 103 30.95 -4.86 11.78
CA GLY A 103 30.08 -4.77 10.60
C GLY A 103 29.04 -3.66 10.64
N ILE A 104 29.09 -2.79 11.65
CA ILE A 104 28.29 -1.57 11.74
C ILE A 104 28.79 -0.60 10.67
N ASN A 105 27.85 0.02 9.95
CA ASN A 105 28.16 0.97 8.87
C ASN A 105 27.52 2.35 9.09
N ALA A 106 26.77 2.53 10.17
CA ALA A 106 26.13 3.79 10.48
C ALA A 106 25.99 4.03 11.97
N ILE A 107 25.96 5.30 12.36
CA ILE A 107 25.64 5.74 13.71
C ILE A 107 24.55 6.80 13.65
N ARG A 108 23.80 6.91 14.74
CA ARG A 108 22.79 7.96 14.92
C ARG A 108 23.14 8.81 16.13
N THR A 109 23.24 10.12 15.92
CA THR A 109 23.41 11.10 17.00
C THR A 109 22.08 11.80 17.30
N TYR A 110 21.95 12.36 18.50
CA TYR A 110 20.77 13.12 18.96
C TYR A 110 21.02 14.63 18.98
N SER A 111 22.26 15.03 18.74
CA SER A 111 22.72 16.41 18.60
C SER A 111 23.56 16.56 17.32
N VAL A 112 23.81 17.81 16.93
CA VAL A 112 24.66 18.13 15.79
C VAL A 112 26.10 17.76 16.18
N PRO A 113 26.73 16.76 15.51
CA PRO A 113 28.08 16.35 15.87
C PRO A 113 29.08 17.41 15.40
N PRO A 114 30.20 17.58 16.12
CA PRO A 114 31.30 18.38 15.62
C PRO A 114 31.90 17.75 14.36
N ARG A 115 32.49 18.58 13.48
CA ARG A 115 32.98 18.13 12.18
C ARG A 115 34.06 17.06 12.28
N TRP A 116 34.92 17.13 13.30
CA TRP A 116 35.95 16.12 13.54
C TRP A 116 35.38 14.72 13.77
N LEU A 117 34.17 14.58 14.33
CA LEU A 117 33.52 13.28 14.49
C LEU A 117 33.13 12.70 13.14
N LEU A 118 32.67 13.56 12.21
CA LEU A 118 32.38 13.14 10.84
C LEU A 118 33.65 12.71 10.10
N ASP A 119 34.78 13.39 10.34
CA ASP A 119 36.08 13.02 9.78
C ASP A 119 36.52 11.63 10.31
N ILE A 120 36.33 11.34 11.60
CA ILE A 120 36.58 10.01 12.19
C ILE A 120 35.64 8.97 11.54
N ALA A 121 34.34 9.28 11.44
CA ALA A 121 33.36 8.38 10.84
C ALA A 121 33.74 8.01 9.40
N GLU A 122 34.17 8.98 8.58
CA GLU A 122 34.63 8.72 7.22
C GLU A 122 35.84 7.78 7.17
N ARG A 123 36.85 7.99 8.04
CA ARG A 123 38.03 7.12 8.11
C ARG A 123 37.68 5.67 8.38
N HIS A 124 36.65 5.42 9.19
CA HIS A 124 36.15 4.09 9.53
C HIS A 124 35.04 3.58 8.60
N GLY A 125 34.68 4.34 7.56
CA GLY A 125 33.61 3.97 6.62
C GLY A 125 32.21 4.00 7.23
N LEU A 126 32.02 4.69 8.36
CA LEU A 126 30.74 4.88 9.02
C LEU A 126 30.01 6.09 8.43
N ARG A 127 28.68 6.00 8.41
CA ARG A 127 27.80 7.12 8.03
C ARG A 127 26.99 7.62 9.23
N VAL A 128 26.80 8.93 9.33
CA VAL A 128 26.21 9.59 10.50
C VAL A 128 24.82 10.13 10.16
N MET A 129 23.80 9.62 10.85
CA MET A 129 22.48 10.24 10.92
C MET A 129 22.53 11.38 11.93
N VAL A 130 22.54 12.61 11.43
CA VAL A 130 22.71 13.82 12.24
C VAL A 130 21.38 14.21 12.89
N GLY A 131 21.34 14.15 14.22
CA GLY A 131 20.19 14.61 15.02
C GLY A 131 20.09 16.13 15.09
N LEU A 132 18.94 16.68 14.70
CA LEU A 132 18.59 18.09 14.90
C LEU A 132 17.53 18.17 16.01
N PRO A 133 17.89 18.53 17.26
CA PRO A 133 17.04 18.33 18.45
C PRO A 133 15.92 19.37 18.56
N VAL A 134 15.04 19.44 17.57
CA VAL A 134 13.97 20.45 17.49
C VAL A 134 12.82 20.18 18.45
N GLU A 135 12.67 18.94 18.92
CA GLU A 135 11.70 18.53 19.93
C GLU A 135 11.91 19.25 21.26
N ARG A 136 13.16 19.64 21.58
CA ARG A 136 13.49 20.43 22.78
C ARG A 136 12.80 21.81 22.76
N TYR A 137 12.38 22.28 21.59
CA TYR A 137 11.85 23.63 21.40
C TYR A 137 10.39 23.69 20.95
N ILE A 138 9.74 22.55 20.73
CA ILE A 138 8.38 22.54 20.14
C ILE A 138 7.34 23.23 21.03
N GLY A 139 7.53 23.23 22.35
CA GLY A 139 6.67 23.94 23.30
C GLY A 139 6.58 25.44 23.02
N PHE A 140 7.68 26.06 22.56
CA PHE A 140 7.71 27.49 22.20
C PHE A 140 6.83 27.85 21.00
N LEU A 141 6.27 26.87 20.27
CA LEU A 141 5.25 27.15 19.26
C LEU A 141 3.91 27.61 19.86
N ALA A 142 3.65 27.32 21.14
CA ALA A 142 2.49 27.84 21.87
C ALA A 142 2.72 29.28 22.31
N ASP A 143 3.96 29.59 22.71
CA ASP A 143 4.37 30.87 23.28
C ASP A 143 4.83 31.82 22.16
N ARG A 144 3.90 32.62 21.64
CA ARG A 144 4.14 33.65 20.58
C ARG A 144 5.00 34.85 21.06
N ASN A 145 5.95 34.63 21.97
CA ASN A 145 6.73 35.70 22.58
C ASN A 145 7.94 36.09 21.74
N LYS A 146 8.31 37.38 21.77
CA LYS A 146 9.47 37.95 21.05
C LYS A 146 10.84 37.36 21.45
N GLY A 147 10.91 36.58 22.53
CA GLY A 147 12.12 35.91 23.02
C GLY A 147 12.27 34.43 22.62
N SER A 148 11.30 33.83 21.94
CA SER A 148 11.37 32.42 21.55
C SER A 148 12.49 32.18 20.53
N PRO A 149 13.35 31.15 20.70
CA PRO A 149 14.44 30.88 19.79
C PRO A 149 13.91 30.60 18.37
N ASN A 150 14.56 31.19 17.36
CA ASN A 150 14.22 30.89 15.97
C ASN A 150 14.74 29.48 15.61
N ILE A 151 13.87 28.48 15.78
CA ILE A 151 14.18 27.06 15.56
C ILE A 151 14.66 26.80 14.14
N GLU A 152 14.09 27.50 13.14
CA GLU A 152 14.52 27.35 11.75
C GLU A 152 15.97 27.81 11.56
N ARG A 153 16.36 28.92 12.21
CA ARG A 153 17.75 29.39 12.21
C ARG A 153 18.70 28.39 12.87
N LEU A 154 18.29 27.75 13.96
CA LEU A 154 19.08 26.70 14.62
C LEU A 154 19.26 25.47 13.73
N VAL A 155 18.18 25.01 13.09
CA VAL A 155 18.22 23.92 12.11
C VAL A 155 19.18 24.25 10.97
N ARG A 156 19.06 25.44 10.38
CA ARG A 156 19.95 25.86 9.29
C ARG A 156 21.42 25.93 9.72
N ALA A 157 21.69 26.43 10.94
CA ALA A 157 23.05 26.46 11.48
C ALA A 157 23.63 25.04 11.69
N GLY A 158 22.84 24.13 12.27
CA GLY A 158 23.24 22.73 12.45
C GLY A 158 23.50 22.02 11.13
N VAL A 159 22.66 22.25 10.12
CA VAL A 159 22.88 21.69 8.77
C VAL A 159 24.17 22.23 8.16
N ARG A 160 24.41 23.54 8.20
CA ARG A 160 25.64 24.16 7.66
C ARG A 160 26.92 23.61 8.30
N ALA A 161 26.89 23.28 9.58
CA ALA A 161 28.06 22.72 10.27
C ALA A 161 28.51 21.37 9.67
N CYS A 162 27.55 20.56 9.20
CA CYS A 162 27.82 19.22 8.66
C CYS A 162 27.69 19.13 7.12
N ALA A 163 27.15 20.16 6.46
CA ALA A 163 26.78 20.10 5.04
C ALA A 163 27.97 19.80 4.14
N GLY A 164 27.72 18.97 3.12
CA GLY A 164 28.72 18.55 2.14
C GLY A 164 29.67 17.44 2.60
N HIS A 165 29.64 17.03 3.87
CA HIS A 165 30.51 15.98 4.38
C HIS A 165 30.06 14.57 3.91
N PRO A 166 30.97 13.73 3.36
CA PRO A 166 30.61 12.43 2.77
C PRO A 166 30.11 11.38 3.80
N ALA A 167 30.55 11.49 5.06
CA ALA A 167 30.03 10.67 6.16
C ALA A 167 28.56 10.98 6.51
N VAL A 168 27.97 12.11 6.11
CA VAL A 168 26.56 12.39 6.45
C VAL A 168 25.64 11.42 5.73
N LEU A 169 24.90 10.62 6.52
CA LEU A 169 23.85 9.73 6.04
C LEU A 169 22.60 10.52 5.67
N CYS A 170 22.12 11.32 6.62
CA CYS A 170 20.90 12.11 6.54
C CYS A 170 20.82 13.10 7.72
N TYR A 171 19.85 14.01 7.66
CA TYR A 171 19.45 14.87 8.77
C TYR A 171 18.10 14.42 9.35
N ALA A 172 18.05 14.20 10.66
CA ALA A 172 16.83 13.89 11.40
C ALA A 172 16.25 15.16 12.01
N VAL A 173 15.16 15.70 11.44
CA VAL A 173 14.48 16.91 11.91
C VAL A 173 13.60 16.63 13.13
N GLY A 174 14.24 16.25 14.23
CA GLY A 174 13.62 15.99 15.52
C GLY A 174 13.42 14.51 15.82
N ASN A 175 13.21 14.24 17.10
CA ASN A 175 12.98 12.93 17.67
C ASN A 175 11.74 12.93 18.57
N GLU A 176 10.76 12.07 18.28
CA GLU A 176 9.63 11.77 19.16
C GLU A 176 8.93 12.99 19.77
N ILE A 177 8.18 13.74 18.97
CA ILE A 177 7.28 14.76 19.53
C ILE A 177 6.32 14.08 20.50
N PRO A 178 6.25 14.52 21.78
CA PRO A 178 5.39 13.88 22.77
C PRO A 178 3.92 13.88 22.32
N ALA A 179 3.23 12.76 22.54
CA ALA A 179 1.84 12.59 22.08
C ALA A 179 0.90 13.68 22.64
N SER A 180 1.11 14.12 23.89
CA SER A 180 0.38 15.22 24.51
C SER A 180 0.57 16.54 23.77
N VAL A 181 1.79 16.84 23.34
CA VAL A 181 2.14 18.04 22.57
C VAL A 181 1.56 17.96 21.16
N ALA A 182 1.67 16.81 20.51
CA ALA A 182 1.09 16.59 19.19
C ALA A 182 -0.45 16.76 19.23
N ARG A 183 -1.10 16.24 20.28
CA ARG A 183 -2.54 16.42 20.52
C ARG A 183 -2.89 17.89 20.77
N TRP A 184 -2.10 18.61 21.57
CA TRP A 184 -2.31 20.03 21.87
C TRP A 184 -2.30 20.90 20.61
N PHE A 185 -1.29 20.76 19.76
CA PHE A 185 -1.17 21.54 18.53
C PHE A 185 -2.09 21.05 17.41
N GLY A 186 -2.48 19.78 17.47
CA GLY A 186 -3.22 19.08 16.44
C GLY A 186 -2.33 18.69 15.25
N ARG A 187 -2.70 17.55 14.64
CA ARG A 187 -2.01 16.92 13.51
C ARG A 187 -1.51 17.90 12.43
N GLY A 188 -2.41 18.70 11.84
CA GLY A 188 -2.06 19.55 10.70
C GLY A 188 -1.13 20.73 11.03
N ARG A 189 -0.99 21.11 12.31
CA ARG A 189 -0.01 22.13 12.72
C ARG A 189 1.38 21.50 12.88
N VAL A 190 1.44 20.30 13.44
CA VAL A 190 2.68 19.51 13.58
C VAL A 190 3.24 19.15 12.20
N GLU A 191 2.42 18.64 11.29
CA GLU A 191 2.83 18.30 9.91
C GLU A 191 3.42 19.52 9.18
N ARG A 192 2.76 20.68 9.24
CA ARG A 192 3.26 21.93 8.62
C ARG A 192 4.54 22.44 9.26
N TYR A 193 4.70 22.24 10.57
CA TYR A 193 5.93 22.61 11.28
C TYR A 193 7.10 21.76 10.81
N LEU A 194 6.94 20.44 10.78
CA LEU A 194 7.96 19.52 10.27
C LEU A 194 8.26 19.76 8.79
N GLU A 195 7.25 20.06 7.97
CA GLU A 195 7.45 20.38 6.55
C GLU A 195 8.29 21.66 6.36
N ARG A 196 8.07 22.68 7.19
CA ARG A 196 8.90 23.90 7.18
C ARG A 196 10.36 23.59 7.51
N LEU A 197 10.61 22.77 8.54
CA LEU A 197 11.97 22.39 8.91
C LEU A 197 12.64 21.55 7.82
N TYR A 198 11.90 20.61 7.23
CA TYR A 198 12.37 19.84 6.07
C TYR A 198 12.83 20.76 4.93
N ARG A 199 12.01 21.77 4.57
CA ARG A 199 12.38 22.74 3.54
C ARG A 199 13.62 23.54 3.92
N ALA A 200 13.73 23.95 5.18
CA ALA A 200 14.93 24.65 5.66
C ALA A 200 16.20 23.79 5.54
N VAL A 201 16.14 22.49 5.80
CA VAL A 201 17.27 21.59 5.54
C VAL A 201 17.57 21.49 4.05
N LYS A 202 16.54 21.32 3.20
CA LYS A 202 16.72 21.23 1.73
C LYS A 202 17.26 22.50 1.10
N ASP A 203 16.96 23.67 1.65
CA ASP A 203 17.52 24.94 1.18
C ASP A 203 19.04 25.03 1.42
N GLU A 204 19.52 24.52 2.56
CA GLU A 204 20.95 24.52 2.90
C GLU A 204 21.71 23.34 2.27
N ALA A 205 21.06 22.18 2.17
CA ALA A 205 21.64 20.92 1.70
C ALA A 205 20.67 20.16 0.80
N ARG A 206 20.50 20.66 -0.43
CA ARG A 206 19.50 20.18 -1.40
C ARG A 206 19.51 18.68 -1.67
N ASP A 207 20.70 18.10 -1.77
CA ASP A 207 20.88 16.69 -2.12
C ASP A 207 20.90 15.74 -0.92
N SER A 208 20.86 16.27 0.32
CA SER A 208 20.90 15.45 1.53
C SER A 208 19.55 14.81 1.82
N LEU A 209 19.57 13.59 2.34
CA LEU A 209 18.37 12.91 2.82
C LEU A 209 17.90 13.54 4.14
N VAL A 210 16.59 13.67 4.29
CA VAL A 210 15.94 14.26 5.46
C VAL A 210 14.80 13.36 5.93
N THR A 211 14.77 13.12 7.23
CA THR A 211 13.74 12.30 7.91
C THR A 211 13.32 12.95 9.22
N TYR A 212 12.29 12.40 9.85
CA TYR A 212 11.88 12.69 11.21
C TYR A 212 11.77 11.36 11.95
N VAL A 213 12.32 11.29 13.16
CA VAL A 213 12.25 10.06 13.96
C VAL A 213 10.94 10.03 14.73
N ASN A 214 10.02 9.19 14.26
CA ASN A 214 8.66 9.13 14.77
C ASN A 214 8.52 8.08 15.90
N TYR A 215 7.42 8.18 16.65
CA TYR A 215 7.04 7.21 17.68
C TYR A 215 5.66 6.61 17.38
N PRO A 216 5.35 5.37 17.83
CA PRO A 216 4.04 4.76 17.64
C PRO A 216 2.83 5.60 18.11
N SER A 217 3.04 6.46 19.10
CA SER A 217 2.01 7.37 19.62
C SER A 217 1.65 8.53 18.68
N THR A 218 2.42 8.73 17.61
CA THR A 218 2.20 9.78 16.59
C THR A 218 2.26 9.21 15.17
N GLU A 219 1.97 7.90 15.01
CA GLU A 219 1.92 7.23 13.71
C GLU A 219 0.85 7.79 12.75
N TYR A 220 -0.14 8.51 13.27
CA TYR A 220 -1.21 9.16 12.49
C TYR A 220 -0.77 10.40 11.70
N LEU A 221 0.47 10.87 11.89
CA LEU A 221 1.03 12.01 11.15
C LEU A 221 1.34 11.58 9.70
N HIS A 222 0.83 12.31 8.70
CA HIS A 222 1.14 12.09 7.30
C HIS A 222 2.32 12.98 6.89
N LEU A 223 3.50 12.38 6.81
CA LEU A 223 4.76 13.08 6.58
C LEU A 223 5.30 12.81 5.17
N ASP A 224 4.45 12.89 4.14
CA ASP A 224 4.76 12.48 2.75
C ASP A 224 5.91 13.26 2.09
N PHE A 225 6.30 14.41 2.66
CA PHE A 225 7.42 15.22 2.20
C PHE A 225 8.79 14.67 2.60
N LEU A 226 8.88 13.74 3.56
CA LEU A 226 10.16 13.15 3.99
C LEU A 226 10.71 12.18 2.95
N ASP A 227 12.05 12.10 2.84
CA ASP A 227 12.73 11.22 1.87
C ASP A 227 12.62 9.73 2.27
N PHE A 228 12.55 9.44 3.56
CA PHE A 228 12.30 8.12 4.13
C PHE A 228 11.65 8.26 5.51
N VAL A 229 11.14 7.16 6.06
CA VAL A 229 10.36 7.14 7.31
C VAL A 229 11.11 6.40 8.40
N CYS A 230 11.08 6.94 9.62
CA CYS A 230 11.78 6.38 10.77
C CYS A 230 10.85 6.18 11.96
N TYR A 231 11.06 5.08 12.69
CA TYR A 231 10.36 4.80 13.95
C TYR A 231 11.31 4.22 15.00
N ASN A 232 11.12 4.66 16.25
CA ASN A 232 11.68 4.00 17.43
C ASN A 232 10.64 3.01 17.98
N VAL A 233 11.02 1.74 18.16
CA VAL A 233 10.10 0.66 18.57
C VAL A 233 10.78 -0.30 19.53
N TYR A 234 10.19 -0.44 20.72
CA TYR A 234 10.70 -1.27 21.82
C TYR A 234 9.73 -2.41 22.16
N LEU A 235 9.40 -3.24 21.16
CA LEU A 235 8.51 -4.38 21.36
C LEU A 235 9.29 -5.63 21.76
N GLU A 236 8.87 -6.28 22.83
CA GLU A 236 9.53 -7.47 23.42
C GLU A 236 8.98 -8.80 22.86
N SER A 237 7.96 -8.74 22.00
CA SER A 237 7.38 -9.92 21.33
C SER A 237 7.67 -9.87 19.83
N GLN A 238 8.23 -10.95 19.29
CA GLN A 238 8.53 -11.09 17.87
C GLN A 238 7.27 -10.96 17.01
N GLN A 239 6.18 -11.63 17.39
CA GLN A 239 4.91 -11.56 16.66
C GLN A 239 4.34 -10.14 16.65
N CYS A 240 4.38 -9.44 17.78
CA CYS A 240 3.92 -8.06 17.88
C CYS A 240 4.80 -7.12 17.03
N LEU A 241 6.13 -7.27 17.08
CA LEU A 241 7.04 -6.48 16.26
C LEU A 241 6.76 -6.71 14.78
N GLN A 242 6.69 -7.96 14.34
CA GLN A 242 6.45 -8.27 12.94
C GLN A 242 5.12 -7.69 12.46
N ALA A 243 4.05 -7.79 13.25
CA ALA A 243 2.74 -7.23 12.91
C ALA A 243 2.81 -5.71 12.77
N TYR A 244 3.53 -5.06 13.69
CA TYR A 244 3.72 -3.62 13.65
C TYR A 244 4.62 -3.16 12.49
N LEU A 245 5.68 -3.91 12.15
CA LEU A 245 6.52 -3.64 10.98
C LEU A 245 5.71 -3.67 9.68
N ALA A 246 4.77 -4.60 9.53
CA ALA A 246 3.87 -4.63 8.38
C ALA A 246 3.01 -3.35 8.30
N ARG A 247 2.45 -2.91 9.44
CA ARG A 247 1.73 -1.63 9.53
C ARG A 247 2.62 -0.43 9.17
N LEU A 248 3.83 -0.37 9.71
CA LEU A 248 4.77 0.72 9.40
C LEU A 248 5.15 0.73 7.91
N GLN A 249 5.25 -0.43 7.26
CA GLN A 249 5.50 -0.53 5.82
C GLN A 249 4.30 -0.05 4.98
N THR A 250 3.07 -0.24 5.46
CA THR A 250 1.87 0.35 4.86
C THR A 250 1.91 1.87 4.99
N LEU A 251 2.22 2.40 6.18
CA LEU A 251 2.31 3.84 6.44
C LEU A 251 3.44 4.50 5.64
N ALA A 252 4.58 3.82 5.47
CA ALA A 252 5.69 4.31 4.68
C ALA A 252 5.32 4.47 3.18
N GLY A 253 4.32 3.71 2.70
CA GLY A 253 3.94 3.69 1.28
C GLY A 253 5.14 3.32 0.42
N ASP A 254 5.42 4.09 -0.63
CA ASP A 254 6.51 3.79 -1.58
C ASP A 254 7.92 4.14 -1.06
N ARG A 255 8.04 4.64 0.18
CA ARG A 255 9.31 5.15 0.75
C ARG A 255 10.06 4.10 1.57
N PRO A 256 11.37 4.29 1.79
CA PRO A 256 12.13 3.43 2.69
C PRO A 256 11.66 3.59 4.14
N LEU A 257 11.63 2.47 4.87
CA LEU A 257 11.39 2.42 6.31
C LEU A 257 12.70 2.05 7.02
N VAL A 258 13.07 2.81 8.05
CA VAL A 258 14.26 2.54 8.87
C VAL A 258 13.83 2.49 10.34
N MET A 259 14.20 1.42 11.04
CA MET A 259 14.02 1.35 12.50
C MET A 259 15.17 2.11 13.15
N THR A 260 14.88 3.22 13.81
CA THR A 260 15.92 4.11 14.36
C THR A 260 16.30 3.80 15.80
N GLU A 261 15.49 3.01 16.48
CA GLU A 261 15.77 2.38 17.78
C GLU A 261 15.04 1.04 17.85
N LEU A 262 15.81 -0.03 18.09
CA LEU A 262 15.38 -1.35 18.52
C LEU A 262 16.25 -1.73 19.72
N GLY A 263 15.67 -2.27 20.79
CA GLY A 263 16.47 -2.58 21.97
C GLY A 263 15.70 -3.33 23.04
N LEU A 264 16.47 -3.91 23.96
CA LEU A 264 16.00 -4.43 25.24
C LEU A 264 17.05 -4.12 26.31
N ASP A 265 16.61 -3.65 27.46
CA ASP A 265 17.45 -3.40 28.62
C ASP A 265 17.98 -4.72 29.22
N SER A 266 19.31 -4.88 29.33
CA SER A 266 19.92 -6.06 29.96
C SER A 266 19.84 -6.02 31.48
N ARG A 267 19.71 -4.85 32.11
CA ARG A 267 19.68 -4.73 33.58
C ARG A 267 18.49 -5.46 34.19
N ARG A 268 17.31 -5.33 33.56
CA ARG A 268 16.07 -5.98 34.02
C ARG A 268 15.84 -7.37 33.42
N ASN A 269 16.46 -7.70 32.29
CA ASN A 269 16.16 -8.92 31.54
C ASN A 269 17.32 -9.93 31.47
N GLY A 270 18.55 -9.51 31.78
CA GLY A 270 19.77 -10.27 31.56
C GLY A 270 20.31 -10.16 30.12
N GLU A 271 21.62 -10.36 29.97
CA GLU A 271 22.32 -10.22 28.68
C GLU A 271 21.96 -11.32 27.67
N ASP A 272 21.69 -12.54 28.13
CA ASP A 272 21.24 -13.63 27.27
C ASP A 272 19.90 -13.30 26.60
N VAL A 273 18.96 -12.74 27.37
CA VAL A 273 17.65 -12.36 26.87
C VAL A 273 17.77 -11.17 25.92
N GLN A 274 18.58 -10.17 26.28
CA GLN A 274 18.90 -9.05 25.40
C GLN A 274 19.46 -9.54 24.06
N ALA A 275 20.45 -10.43 24.07
CA ALA A 275 21.07 -10.96 22.87
C ALA A 275 20.05 -11.70 21.97
N ARG A 276 19.25 -12.60 22.55
CA ARG A 276 18.20 -13.32 21.79
C ARG A 276 17.14 -12.36 21.22
N VAL A 277 16.75 -11.33 21.98
CA VAL A 277 15.75 -10.37 21.53
C VAL A 277 16.27 -9.50 20.39
N LEU A 278 17.49 -8.99 20.51
CA LEU A 278 18.13 -8.23 19.45
C LEU A 278 18.32 -9.06 18.17
N ASP A 279 18.62 -10.36 18.27
CA ASP A 279 18.70 -11.25 17.10
C ASP A 279 17.42 -11.21 16.27
N TRP A 280 16.29 -11.57 16.88
CA TRP A 280 15.04 -11.62 16.15
C TRP A 280 14.48 -10.23 15.81
N GLN A 281 14.78 -9.18 16.60
CA GLN A 281 14.37 -7.81 16.27
C GLN A 281 15.05 -7.34 14.99
N VAL A 282 16.38 -7.49 14.90
CA VAL A 282 17.17 -7.10 13.73
C VAL A 282 16.74 -7.90 12.50
N ARG A 283 16.67 -9.24 12.61
CA ARG A 283 16.28 -10.12 11.49
C ARG A 283 14.86 -9.82 11.01
N SER A 284 13.92 -9.61 11.94
CA SER A 284 12.53 -9.31 11.58
C SER A 284 12.40 -7.96 10.86
N ALA A 285 13.20 -6.95 11.24
CA ALA A 285 13.21 -5.66 10.56
C ALA A 285 13.61 -5.80 9.08
N PHE A 286 14.73 -6.47 8.79
CA PHE A 286 15.17 -6.66 7.40
C PHE A 286 14.28 -7.61 6.60
N ALA A 287 13.79 -8.69 7.22
CA ALA A 287 12.84 -9.62 6.58
C ALA A 287 11.53 -8.91 6.21
N ALA A 288 11.04 -8.00 7.05
CA ALA A 288 9.88 -7.15 6.75
C ALA A 288 10.17 -6.07 5.68
N GLY A 289 11.41 -5.97 5.19
CA GLY A 289 11.80 -5.05 4.13
C GLY A 289 12.24 -3.66 4.59
N CYS A 290 12.64 -3.48 5.85
CA CYS A 290 13.25 -2.24 6.28
C CYS A 290 14.57 -1.99 5.52
N ALA A 291 14.80 -0.75 5.11
CA ALA A 291 16.06 -0.32 4.50
C ALA A 291 17.21 -0.23 5.53
N GLY A 292 16.88 -0.35 6.82
CA GLY A 292 17.84 -0.17 7.88
C GLY A 292 17.29 -0.43 9.28
N ALA A 293 18.20 -0.72 10.19
CA ALA A 293 17.93 -0.79 11.62
C ALA A 293 19.09 -0.18 12.42
N PHE A 294 18.76 0.53 13.49
CA PHE A 294 19.67 1.02 14.51
C PHE A 294 19.35 0.33 15.84
N VAL A 295 20.35 -0.35 16.41
CA VAL A 295 20.24 -0.90 17.76
C VAL A 295 20.48 0.22 18.77
N TYR A 296 19.55 0.35 19.72
CA TYR A 296 19.67 1.20 20.89
C TYR A 296 20.26 0.34 22.02
N ALA A 297 21.52 0.51 22.41
CA ALA A 297 22.52 1.51 21.96
C ALA A 297 23.93 0.93 21.80
N TRP A 298 24.94 1.72 21.38
CA TRP A 298 26.34 1.24 21.35
C TRP A 298 26.84 0.85 22.74
N THR A 299 26.68 1.73 23.73
CA THR A 299 27.18 1.58 25.10
C THR A 299 26.07 1.86 26.11
N ASP A 300 26.20 1.30 27.32
CA ASP A 300 25.37 1.64 28.48
C ASP A 300 25.60 3.06 29.01
N GLU A 301 26.69 3.71 28.60
CA GLU A 301 26.93 5.10 28.95
C GLU A 301 25.92 6.02 28.26
N TRP A 302 25.09 6.69 29.07
CA TRP A 302 24.09 7.62 28.57
C TRP A 302 23.87 8.76 29.55
N TYR A 303 23.66 9.96 29.01
CA TYR A 303 23.44 11.18 29.76
C TYR A 303 22.15 11.84 29.29
N ARG A 304 21.23 12.14 30.21
CA ARG A 304 19.93 12.76 29.88
C ARG A 304 19.49 13.70 30.98
N ALA A 305 18.94 14.84 30.59
CA ALA A 305 18.32 15.82 31.51
C ALA A 305 19.23 16.27 32.66
N GLY A 306 20.53 16.39 32.41
CA GLY A 306 21.51 16.87 33.40
C GLY A 306 22.16 15.78 34.25
N ALA A 307 21.77 14.51 34.08
CA ALA A 307 22.27 13.39 34.88
C ALA A 307 22.70 12.20 34.01
N ASP A 308 23.61 11.40 34.54
CA ASP A 308 23.91 10.08 34.00
C ASP A 308 22.70 9.16 34.22
N VAL A 309 22.42 8.34 33.22
CA VAL A 309 21.31 7.39 33.27
C VAL A 309 21.85 6.06 33.77
N GLU A 310 21.31 5.58 34.89
CA GLU A 310 21.80 4.37 35.59
C GLU A 310 20.70 3.30 35.80
N ASP A 311 19.46 3.60 35.39
CA ASP A 311 18.29 2.75 35.65
C ASP A 311 17.99 1.73 34.53
N TRP A 312 18.78 1.75 33.46
CA TRP A 312 18.76 0.80 32.33
C TRP A 312 20.15 0.68 31.66
N ASP A 313 20.37 -0.47 31.01
CA ASP A 313 21.60 -0.86 30.32
C ASP A 313 21.23 -1.46 28.93
N PHE A 314 21.04 -0.61 27.93
CA PHE A 314 20.67 -1.00 26.55
C PHE A 314 21.87 -1.23 25.62
N GLY A 315 23.09 -0.91 26.05
CA GLY A 315 24.30 -0.95 25.24
C GLY A 315 24.64 -2.33 24.73
N LEU A 316 25.21 -2.41 23.52
CA LEU A 316 25.94 -3.58 23.03
C LEU A 316 27.27 -3.78 23.76
N THR A 317 27.81 -2.70 24.32
CA THR A 317 28.93 -2.70 25.25
C THR A 317 28.48 -2.14 26.60
N ARG A 318 29.23 -2.49 27.64
CA ARG A 318 29.13 -1.85 28.94
C ARG A 318 29.67 -0.40 28.89
N ARG A 319 29.56 0.31 30.01
CA ARG A 319 30.06 1.70 30.16
C ARG A 319 31.57 1.79 29.92
N ASP A 320 32.34 0.79 30.35
CA ASP A 320 33.78 0.65 30.13
C ASP A 320 34.16 0.15 28.71
N ARG A 321 33.18 0.05 27.79
CA ARG A 321 33.30 -0.50 26.43
C ARG A 321 33.62 -2.01 26.36
N ALA A 322 33.52 -2.75 27.46
CA ALA A 322 33.57 -4.20 27.41
C ALA A 322 32.36 -4.76 26.61
N PRO A 323 32.56 -5.70 25.67
CA PRO A 323 31.49 -6.21 24.83
C PRO A 323 30.51 -7.08 25.63
N LYS A 324 29.21 -6.93 25.37
CA LYS A 324 28.17 -7.87 25.84
C LYS A 324 27.92 -8.98 24.82
N LEU A 325 27.20 -10.03 25.23
CA LEU A 325 26.77 -11.11 24.34
C LEU A 325 25.99 -10.60 23.12
N ALA A 326 25.19 -9.55 23.31
CA ALA A 326 24.42 -8.90 22.27
C ALA A 326 25.26 -8.41 21.08
N LEU A 327 26.50 -7.97 21.29
CA LEU A 327 27.35 -7.44 20.22
C LEU A 327 27.65 -8.51 19.16
N ALA A 328 28.04 -9.72 19.59
CA ALA A 328 28.35 -10.82 18.68
C ALA A 328 27.11 -11.27 17.89
N THR A 329 25.96 -11.32 18.57
CA THR A 329 24.67 -11.69 17.96
C THR A 329 24.20 -10.66 16.94
N VAL A 330 24.26 -9.37 17.28
CA VAL A 330 23.91 -8.28 16.34
C VAL A 330 24.85 -8.25 15.15
N ARG A 331 26.16 -8.44 15.35
CA ARG A 331 27.13 -8.58 14.25
C ARG A 331 26.70 -9.67 13.26
N GLN A 332 26.32 -10.84 13.75
CA GLN A 332 25.88 -11.94 12.90
C GLN A 332 24.57 -11.60 12.17
N ALA A 333 23.55 -11.10 12.88
CA ALA A 333 22.27 -10.71 12.29
C ALA A 333 22.43 -9.62 11.20
N PHE A 334 23.36 -8.68 11.39
CA PHE A 334 23.72 -7.65 10.42
C PHE A 334 24.51 -8.17 9.21
N ALA A 335 25.38 -9.16 9.41
CA ALA A 335 26.09 -9.81 8.30
C ALA A 335 25.14 -10.61 7.40
N GLU A 336 24.09 -11.17 7.98
CA GLU A 336 23.07 -12.00 7.30
C GLU A 336 21.87 -11.20 6.79
N ALA A 337 21.89 -9.86 6.84
CA ALA A 337 20.81 -9.05 6.32
C ALA A 337 20.83 -8.99 4.76
N PRO A 338 19.67 -9.09 4.06
CA PRO A 338 18.32 -9.20 4.63
C PRO A 338 17.89 -10.63 4.98
N PHE A 339 18.56 -11.66 4.46
CA PHE A 339 18.27 -13.05 4.74
C PHE A 339 19.57 -13.86 4.86
N ALA A 340 19.59 -14.83 5.78
CA ALA A 340 20.76 -15.66 6.00
C ALA A 340 21.12 -16.48 4.75
N PRO A 341 22.42 -16.64 4.43
CA PRO A 341 22.84 -17.48 3.30
C PRO A 341 22.44 -18.94 3.43
N SER A 342 22.17 -19.42 4.65
CA SER A 342 21.77 -20.80 4.95
C SER A 342 20.31 -21.12 4.64
N VAL A 343 19.48 -20.11 4.31
CA VAL A 343 18.06 -20.34 4.00
C VAL A 343 17.93 -21.23 2.78
N GLN A 344 17.18 -22.33 2.93
CA GLN A 344 16.82 -23.22 1.83
C GLN A 344 15.63 -22.62 1.09
N TRP A 345 15.89 -22.16 -0.13
CA TRP A 345 14.92 -21.46 -0.95
C TRP A 345 14.19 -22.42 -1.90
N PRO A 346 12.87 -22.30 -2.08
CA PRO A 346 12.14 -23.05 -3.09
C PRO A 346 12.50 -22.58 -4.51
N ARG A 347 12.46 -23.47 -5.50
CA ARG A 347 12.71 -23.08 -6.88
C ARG A 347 11.62 -22.16 -7.41
N ILE A 348 12.02 -21.07 -8.09
CA ILE A 348 11.08 -20.11 -8.71
C ILE A 348 11.24 -20.06 -10.24
N SER A 349 10.14 -20.21 -10.96
CA SER A 349 10.10 -19.88 -12.40
C SER A 349 9.60 -18.45 -12.58
N VAL A 350 10.43 -17.59 -13.18
CA VAL A 350 10.04 -16.23 -13.54
C VAL A 350 9.55 -16.22 -14.99
N VAL A 351 8.29 -15.84 -15.19
CA VAL A 351 7.64 -15.78 -16.49
C VAL A 351 7.50 -14.32 -16.94
N VAL A 352 8.07 -14.00 -18.09
CA VAL A 352 7.94 -12.70 -18.76
C VAL A 352 7.09 -12.87 -20.01
N CYS A 353 5.90 -12.28 -20.03
CA CYS A 353 5.05 -12.27 -21.22
C CYS A 353 5.28 -11.00 -22.02
N THR A 354 5.53 -11.10 -23.32
CA THR A 354 5.88 -9.94 -24.16
C THR A 354 5.18 -9.97 -25.51
N TYR A 355 4.84 -8.78 -26.01
CA TYR A 355 4.34 -8.57 -27.37
C TYR A 355 4.76 -7.18 -27.87
N ASN A 356 5.71 -7.14 -28.80
CA ASN A 356 6.36 -5.92 -29.28
C ASN A 356 6.99 -5.08 -28.16
N GLY A 357 7.72 -5.75 -27.26
CA GLY A 357 8.35 -5.20 -26.06
C GLY A 357 9.79 -4.71 -26.25
N SER A 358 10.29 -4.57 -27.49
CA SER A 358 11.71 -4.31 -27.78
C SER A 358 12.28 -3.06 -27.10
N ARG A 359 11.42 -2.11 -26.72
CA ARG A 359 11.81 -0.87 -26.04
C ARG A 359 12.25 -1.10 -24.58
N THR A 360 11.69 -2.08 -23.87
CA THR A 360 11.85 -2.21 -22.41
C THR A 360 12.35 -3.59 -21.97
N ILE A 361 12.17 -4.63 -22.78
CA ILE A 361 12.52 -6.02 -22.41
C ILE A 361 14.01 -6.18 -22.05
N ARG A 362 14.89 -5.35 -22.62
CA ARG A 362 16.32 -5.33 -22.27
C ARG A 362 16.55 -4.98 -20.81
N ASP A 363 15.85 -3.97 -20.30
CA ASP A 363 15.97 -3.54 -18.90
C ASP A 363 15.36 -4.58 -17.96
N CYS A 364 14.24 -5.19 -18.35
CA CYS A 364 13.62 -6.32 -17.65
C CYS A 364 14.62 -7.49 -17.47
N LEU A 365 15.19 -8.00 -18.56
CA LEU A 365 16.10 -9.16 -18.52
C LEU A 365 17.44 -8.82 -17.84
N LYS A 366 17.94 -7.59 -18.00
CA LYS A 366 19.09 -7.10 -17.25
C LYS A 366 18.81 -7.05 -15.74
N GLY A 367 17.62 -6.62 -15.33
CA GLY A 367 17.20 -6.67 -13.93
C GLY A 367 17.12 -8.09 -13.39
N LEU A 368 16.53 -9.01 -14.16
CA LEU A 368 16.44 -10.43 -13.80
C LEU A 368 17.82 -11.08 -13.63
N SER A 369 18.80 -10.75 -14.48
CA SER A 369 20.17 -11.24 -14.35
C SER A 369 20.91 -10.80 -13.07
N ARG A 370 20.36 -9.81 -12.34
CA ARG A 370 20.93 -9.24 -11.11
C ARG A 370 20.22 -9.72 -9.85
N LEU A 371 19.29 -10.66 -9.96
CA LEU A 371 18.60 -11.21 -8.80
C LEU A 371 19.58 -11.94 -7.87
N ALA A 372 19.51 -11.62 -6.59
CA ALA A 372 20.22 -12.28 -5.50
C ALA A 372 19.39 -13.46 -4.99
N TYR A 373 19.16 -14.45 -5.86
CA TYR A 373 18.40 -15.65 -5.57
C TYR A 373 19.08 -16.89 -6.18
N PRO A 374 19.29 -17.97 -5.42
CA PRO A 374 20.15 -19.06 -5.87
C PRO A 374 19.50 -20.00 -6.89
N ASP A 375 18.18 -20.26 -6.79
CA ASP A 375 17.52 -21.27 -7.63
C ASP A 375 16.29 -20.71 -8.35
N TYR A 376 16.51 -20.17 -9.53
CA TYR A 376 15.45 -19.68 -10.40
C TYR A 376 15.73 -19.92 -11.88
N GLU A 377 14.67 -19.94 -12.68
CA GLU A 377 14.75 -19.91 -14.14
C GLU A 377 13.97 -18.73 -14.70
N VAL A 378 14.33 -18.26 -15.89
CA VAL A 378 13.61 -17.21 -16.62
C VAL A 378 13.00 -17.79 -17.88
N ILE A 379 11.69 -17.63 -18.05
CA ILE A 379 10.91 -18.07 -19.20
C ILE A 379 10.32 -16.83 -19.87
N VAL A 380 10.73 -16.56 -21.10
CA VAL A 380 10.18 -15.46 -21.91
C VAL A 380 9.18 -16.04 -22.88
N VAL A 381 7.93 -15.59 -22.82
CA VAL A 381 6.87 -15.98 -23.75
C VAL A 381 6.59 -14.81 -24.69
N ASP A 382 7.10 -14.92 -25.92
CA ASP A 382 6.87 -13.98 -27.01
C ASP A 382 5.57 -14.33 -27.75
N ASP A 383 4.51 -13.54 -27.50
CA ASP A 383 3.16 -13.70 -28.06
C ASP A 383 3.05 -13.12 -29.48
N GLY A 384 4.01 -13.48 -30.33
CA GLY A 384 4.02 -13.17 -31.76
C GLY A 384 4.52 -11.76 -32.10
N SER A 385 5.56 -11.28 -31.41
CA SER A 385 6.20 -9.99 -31.69
C SER A 385 6.75 -9.93 -33.11
N ARG A 386 6.70 -8.73 -33.69
CA ARG A 386 7.19 -8.41 -35.05
C ARG A 386 8.41 -7.49 -35.04
N ASP A 387 8.79 -6.99 -33.87
CA ASP A 387 9.97 -6.14 -33.66
C ASP A 387 11.16 -6.96 -33.14
N ALA A 388 12.21 -6.29 -32.67
CA ALA A 388 13.44 -6.92 -32.20
C ALA A 388 13.31 -7.66 -30.86
N THR A 389 12.12 -7.82 -30.28
CA THR A 389 11.90 -8.40 -28.94
C THR A 389 12.55 -9.77 -28.77
N ALA A 390 12.30 -10.69 -29.70
CA ALA A 390 12.84 -12.05 -29.64
C ALA A 390 14.38 -12.08 -29.75
N THR A 391 14.94 -11.23 -30.63
CA THR A 391 16.40 -11.09 -30.80
C THR A 391 17.05 -10.58 -29.51
N ILE A 392 16.46 -9.57 -28.87
CA ILE A 392 16.95 -9.06 -27.59
C ILE A 392 16.89 -10.14 -26.50
N ALA A 393 15.79 -10.90 -26.44
CA ALA A 393 15.64 -11.96 -25.43
C ALA A 393 16.71 -13.06 -25.57
N GLN A 394 17.12 -13.39 -26.79
CA GLN A 394 18.16 -14.39 -27.07
C GLN A 394 19.56 -13.97 -26.57
N GLU A 395 19.79 -12.68 -26.29
CA GLU A 395 21.04 -12.19 -25.70
C GLU A 395 21.21 -12.56 -24.22
N TYR A 396 20.14 -13.05 -23.58
CA TYR A 396 20.11 -13.37 -22.15
C TYR A 396 19.87 -14.86 -21.91
N SER A 397 20.35 -15.35 -20.76
CA SER A 397 20.10 -16.73 -20.31
C SER A 397 18.64 -16.91 -19.88
N CYS A 398 17.77 -17.19 -20.84
CA CYS A 398 16.36 -17.45 -20.63
C CYS A 398 15.82 -18.52 -21.59
N ARG A 399 14.72 -19.15 -21.21
CA ARG A 399 13.96 -20.03 -22.10
C ARG A 399 12.96 -19.20 -22.90
N LEU A 400 13.29 -18.88 -24.15
CA LEU A 400 12.39 -18.18 -25.06
C LEU A 400 11.39 -19.16 -25.71
N ILE A 401 10.10 -18.87 -25.56
CA ILE A 401 8.99 -19.59 -26.21
C ILE A 401 8.26 -18.60 -27.10
N ARG A 402 8.18 -18.90 -28.39
CA ARG A 402 7.46 -18.06 -29.36
C ARG A 402 6.13 -18.70 -29.72
N THR A 403 5.06 -17.92 -29.68
CA THR A 403 3.70 -18.36 -30.07
C THR A 403 3.06 -17.39 -31.06
N ALA A 404 2.01 -17.84 -31.76
CA ALA A 404 1.12 -16.89 -32.43
C ALA A 404 0.39 -16.02 -31.41
N ASN A 405 0.03 -14.78 -31.79
CA ASN A 405 -0.62 -13.82 -30.88
C ASN A 405 -2.00 -14.32 -30.40
N ARG A 406 -2.04 -14.81 -29.17
CA ARG A 406 -3.26 -15.31 -28.52
C ARG A 406 -3.67 -14.49 -27.30
N GLY A 407 -2.91 -13.45 -26.96
CA GLY A 407 -3.18 -12.54 -25.86
C GLY A 407 -2.52 -12.95 -24.55
N LEU A 408 -2.53 -12.00 -23.59
CA LEU A 408 -1.77 -12.06 -22.35
C LEU A 408 -2.03 -13.31 -21.50
N ALA A 409 -3.30 -13.66 -21.25
CA ALA A 409 -3.64 -14.86 -20.46
C ALA A 409 -3.11 -16.16 -21.09
N ASN A 410 -3.13 -16.27 -22.43
CA ASN A 410 -2.56 -17.43 -23.13
C ASN A 410 -1.04 -17.49 -23.01
N ALA A 411 -0.37 -16.34 -23.08
CA ALA A 411 1.08 -16.25 -22.86
C ALA A 411 1.43 -16.67 -21.42
N ARG A 412 0.70 -16.17 -20.41
CA ARG A 412 0.87 -16.57 -19.00
C ARG A 412 0.68 -18.07 -18.80
N ASN A 413 -0.35 -18.66 -19.40
CA ASN A 413 -0.58 -20.11 -19.35
C ASN A 413 0.51 -20.92 -20.05
N THR A 414 1.07 -20.41 -21.14
CA THR A 414 2.19 -21.05 -21.83
C THR A 414 3.43 -21.06 -20.94
N GLY A 415 3.69 -19.95 -20.23
CA GLY A 415 4.74 -19.86 -19.22
C GLY A 415 4.51 -20.81 -18.05
N LEU A 416 3.29 -20.86 -17.50
CA LEU A 416 2.91 -21.80 -16.42
C LEU A 416 3.18 -23.27 -16.80
N LYS A 417 2.84 -23.67 -18.02
CA LYS A 417 3.09 -25.05 -18.51
C LYS A 417 4.58 -25.35 -18.62
N ALA A 418 5.38 -24.36 -18.98
CA ALA A 418 6.84 -24.51 -19.11
C ALA A 418 7.59 -24.41 -17.77
N ALA A 419 6.97 -23.81 -16.75
CA ALA A 419 7.56 -23.58 -15.43
C ALA A 419 7.85 -24.88 -14.67
N THR A 420 9.05 -24.99 -14.11
CA THR A 420 9.50 -26.13 -13.30
C THR A 420 9.58 -25.82 -11.80
N GLY A 421 9.49 -24.55 -11.41
CA GLY A 421 9.51 -24.10 -10.03
C GLY A 421 8.23 -24.41 -9.25
N GLU A 422 8.35 -24.49 -7.93
CA GLU A 422 7.23 -24.62 -7.00
C GLU A 422 6.40 -23.33 -6.95
N ILE A 423 7.05 -22.20 -7.19
CA ILE A 423 6.47 -20.87 -7.29
C ILE A 423 6.66 -20.37 -8.72
N VAL A 424 5.60 -19.78 -9.28
CA VAL A 424 5.64 -19.11 -10.59
C VAL A 424 5.45 -17.62 -10.35
N ALA A 425 6.52 -16.85 -10.55
CA ALA A 425 6.50 -15.40 -10.49
C ALA A 425 6.30 -14.83 -11.89
N TYR A 426 5.48 -13.80 -12.04
CA TYR A 426 5.33 -13.09 -13.31
C TYR A 426 5.74 -11.64 -13.14
N ILE A 427 6.39 -11.14 -14.18
CA ILE A 427 6.79 -9.74 -14.32
C ILE A 427 6.56 -9.31 -15.77
N ASP A 428 6.07 -8.10 -15.96
CA ASP A 428 5.83 -7.55 -17.30
C ASP A 428 7.15 -7.13 -17.96
N ASP A 429 7.19 -7.14 -19.30
CA ASP A 429 8.37 -6.79 -20.11
C ASP A 429 8.75 -5.29 -20.04
N ASP A 430 7.88 -4.47 -19.46
CA ASP A 430 8.09 -3.07 -19.12
C ASP A 430 8.36 -2.86 -17.63
N ALA A 431 8.74 -3.92 -16.89
CA ALA A 431 9.21 -3.84 -15.52
C ALA A 431 10.55 -4.55 -15.29
N TYR A 432 11.30 -4.12 -14.27
CA TYR A 432 12.50 -4.80 -13.79
C TYR A 432 12.52 -4.90 -12.26
N PRO A 433 12.98 -6.03 -11.68
CA PRO A 433 12.83 -6.28 -10.26
C PRO A 433 13.93 -5.62 -9.41
N ASP A 434 13.62 -5.43 -8.13
CA ASP A 434 14.65 -5.26 -7.10
C ASP A 434 15.52 -6.53 -6.98
N PRO A 435 16.83 -6.43 -6.67
CA PRO A 435 17.70 -7.62 -6.57
C PRO A 435 17.21 -8.70 -5.59
N HIS A 436 16.51 -8.35 -4.52
CA HIS A 436 16.01 -9.31 -3.52
C HIS A 436 14.50 -9.62 -3.70
N TRP A 437 13.92 -9.23 -4.84
CA TRP A 437 12.49 -9.41 -5.15
C TRP A 437 12.01 -10.85 -4.91
N LEU A 438 12.71 -11.84 -5.47
CA LEU A 438 12.39 -13.26 -5.29
C LEU A 438 12.54 -13.73 -3.85
N SER A 439 13.56 -13.25 -3.12
CA SER A 439 13.78 -13.61 -1.71
C SER A 439 12.60 -13.18 -0.83
N TYR A 440 12.07 -11.98 -1.04
CA TYR A 440 10.90 -11.47 -0.30
C TYR A 440 9.60 -12.22 -0.66
N LEU A 441 9.39 -12.56 -1.92
CA LEU A 441 8.27 -13.40 -2.34
C LEU A 441 8.35 -14.80 -1.70
N ALA A 442 9.52 -15.44 -1.82
CA ALA A 442 9.76 -16.77 -1.25
C ALA A 442 9.60 -16.79 0.26
N ALA A 443 10.18 -15.83 0.99
CA ALA A 443 10.05 -15.73 2.44
C ALA A 443 8.58 -15.61 2.88
N THR A 444 7.76 -14.91 2.11
CA THR A 444 6.31 -14.82 2.37
C THR A 444 5.63 -16.17 2.17
N PHE A 445 5.94 -16.90 1.09
CA PHE A 445 5.41 -18.25 0.87
C PHE A 445 5.91 -19.27 1.91
N MET A 446 7.12 -19.14 2.42
CA MET A 446 7.65 -20.04 3.44
C MET A 446 6.99 -19.83 4.80
N SER A 447 6.50 -18.62 5.08
CA SER A 447 5.89 -18.25 6.36
C SER A 447 4.35 -18.26 6.37
N THR A 448 3.71 -18.46 5.21
CA THR A 448 2.25 -18.36 5.05
C THR A 448 1.69 -19.41 4.10
N SER A 449 0.38 -19.68 4.20
CA SER A 449 -0.36 -20.55 3.28
C SER A 449 -0.95 -19.81 2.07
N HIS A 450 -0.56 -18.56 1.83
CA HIS A 450 -1.09 -17.76 0.71
C HIS A 450 -0.90 -18.49 -0.62
N ALA A 451 -1.92 -18.40 -1.48
CA ALA A 451 -1.88 -18.97 -2.84
C ALA A 451 -1.07 -18.09 -3.79
N GLY A 452 -1.12 -16.77 -3.59
CA GLY A 452 -0.37 -15.79 -4.34
C GLY A 452 0.17 -14.66 -3.46
N VAL A 453 1.26 -14.03 -3.88
CA VAL A 453 1.89 -12.90 -3.20
C VAL A 453 2.27 -11.85 -4.24
N GLY A 454 1.99 -10.58 -3.96
CA GLY A 454 2.43 -9.45 -4.78
C GLY A 454 3.26 -8.43 -4.00
N GLY A 455 3.80 -7.43 -4.70
CA GLY A 455 4.48 -6.29 -4.08
C GLY A 455 4.49 -5.03 -4.95
N PRO A 456 4.99 -3.89 -4.47
CA PRO A 456 4.79 -2.59 -5.11
C PRO A 456 5.30 -2.48 -6.56
N ASN A 457 4.63 -1.63 -7.35
CA ASN A 457 4.99 -1.29 -8.73
C ASN A 457 5.37 0.19 -8.81
N LEU A 458 6.67 0.48 -8.76
CA LEU A 458 7.17 1.84 -8.62
C LEU A 458 7.64 2.40 -9.97
N ALA A 459 7.44 3.68 -10.20
CA ALA A 459 7.95 4.32 -11.41
C ALA A 459 9.49 4.44 -11.33
N PRO A 460 10.24 4.00 -12.36
CA PRO A 460 11.68 4.20 -12.39
C PRO A 460 12.03 5.69 -12.44
N PRO A 461 13.13 6.11 -11.81
CA PRO A 461 13.58 7.51 -11.88
C PRO A 461 13.98 7.87 -13.31
N GLY A 462 13.61 9.07 -13.77
CA GLY A 462 14.03 9.55 -15.09
C GLY A 462 13.32 8.93 -16.30
N ASP A 463 12.17 8.26 -16.13
CA ASP A 463 11.35 7.64 -17.20
C ASP A 463 10.70 8.68 -18.16
N GLY A 464 10.96 9.97 -17.91
CA GLY A 464 10.50 11.10 -18.69
C GLY A 464 9.26 11.80 -18.11
N PRO A 465 9.04 13.07 -18.50
CA PRO A 465 8.05 13.94 -17.84
C PRO A 465 6.60 13.45 -17.99
N ILE A 466 6.25 12.80 -19.10
CA ILE A 466 4.90 12.25 -19.30
C ILE A 466 4.70 10.98 -18.45
N ALA A 467 5.68 10.08 -18.43
CA ALA A 467 5.63 8.87 -17.62
C ALA A 467 5.52 9.21 -16.12
N GLU A 468 6.26 10.22 -15.65
CA GLU A 468 6.11 10.75 -14.29
C GLU A 468 4.69 11.20 -13.97
N CYS A 469 4.03 11.91 -14.90
CA CYS A 469 2.64 12.36 -14.73
C CYS A 469 1.66 11.19 -14.75
N VAL A 470 1.88 10.19 -15.60
CA VAL A 470 1.07 8.95 -15.68
C VAL A 470 1.21 8.11 -14.41
N ALA A 471 2.41 8.01 -13.84
CA ALA A 471 2.64 7.31 -12.57
C ALA A 471 1.84 7.90 -11.40
N ARG A 472 1.50 9.20 -11.49
CA ARG A 472 0.71 9.95 -10.51
C ARG A 472 -0.75 10.16 -10.94
N ALA A 473 -1.16 9.60 -12.07
CA ALA A 473 -2.51 9.66 -12.59
C ALA A 473 -3.36 8.48 -12.08
N PRO A 474 -4.70 8.59 -12.10
CA PRO A 474 -5.57 7.48 -11.72
C PRO A 474 -5.47 6.32 -12.71
N GLY A 475 -5.85 5.13 -12.23
CA GLY A 475 -5.91 3.91 -13.04
C GLY A 475 -4.56 3.23 -13.27
N ARG A 476 -3.56 3.46 -12.39
CA ARG A 476 -2.34 2.66 -12.31
C ARG A 476 -2.60 1.28 -11.69
N PRO A 477 -1.83 0.23 -12.05
CA PRO A 477 -1.93 -1.09 -11.42
C PRO A 477 -1.43 -1.03 -9.97
N VAL A 478 -2.36 -1.10 -9.02
CA VAL A 478 -2.08 -0.97 -7.57
C VAL A 478 -2.83 -2.04 -6.79
N HIS A 479 -2.19 -2.50 -5.73
CA HIS A 479 -2.70 -3.51 -4.81
C HIS A 479 -3.88 -2.98 -4.01
N VAL A 480 -4.82 -3.88 -3.74
CA VAL A 480 -5.95 -3.62 -2.85
C VAL A 480 -5.72 -4.48 -1.62
N LEU A 481 -5.42 -3.86 -0.48
CA LEU A 481 -5.07 -4.53 0.77
C LEU A 481 -6.28 -4.68 1.69
N VAL A 482 -6.52 -5.89 2.18
CA VAL A 482 -7.51 -6.16 3.23
C VAL A 482 -6.92 -5.87 4.60
N THR A 483 -5.65 -6.26 4.80
CA THR A 483 -4.86 -6.00 6.00
C THR A 483 -3.47 -5.49 5.60
N ASP A 484 -2.59 -5.20 6.56
CA ASP A 484 -1.20 -4.80 6.27
C ASP A 484 -0.37 -5.90 5.59
N ARG A 485 -0.90 -7.13 5.46
CA ARG A 485 -0.21 -8.29 4.87
C ARG A 485 -1.02 -9.06 3.84
N GLU A 486 -2.34 -8.90 3.84
CA GLU A 486 -3.24 -9.61 2.93
C GLU A 486 -3.83 -8.67 1.89
N ALA A 487 -3.88 -9.14 0.66
CA ALA A 487 -4.45 -8.44 -0.47
C ALA A 487 -5.75 -9.09 -0.93
N GLU A 488 -6.67 -8.25 -1.39
CA GLU A 488 -7.80 -8.67 -2.22
C GLU A 488 -7.39 -8.77 -3.70
N HIS A 489 -6.43 -7.95 -4.12
CA HIS A 489 -5.94 -7.91 -5.49
C HIS A 489 -4.44 -7.59 -5.55
N VAL A 490 -3.71 -8.40 -6.30
CA VAL A 490 -2.30 -8.21 -6.65
C VAL A 490 -2.20 -8.00 -8.18
N PRO A 491 -1.68 -6.86 -8.67
CA PRO A 491 -1.67 -6.56 -10.11
C PRO A 491 -0.71 -7.45 -10.92
N GLY A 492 -1.06 -7.70 -12.18
CA GLY A 492 -0.35 -8.63 -13.07
C GLY A 492 1.11 -8.30 -13.40
N CYS A 493 1.55 -7.06 -13.19
CA CYS A 493 2.93 -6.64 -13.42
C CYS A 493 3.93 -7.08 -12.33
N ASN A 494 3.43 -7.51 -11.16
CA ASN A 494 4.26 -8.00 -10.05
C ASN A 494 3.46 -8.91 -9.12
N PHE A 495 3.39 -10.18 -9.48
CA PHE A 495 2.82 -11.21 -8.63
C PHE A 495 3.53 -12.55 -8.77
N ALA A 496 3.35 -13.40 -7.77
CA ALA A 496 3.78 -14.78 -7.81
C ALA A 496 2.71 -15.66 -7.19
N PHE A 497 2.66 -16.92 -7.63
CA PHE A 497 1.71 -17.89 -7.13
C PHE A 497 2.39 -19.23 -6.91
N ARG A 498 1.88 -20.00 -5.95
CA ARG A 498 2.21 -21.42 -5.88
C ARG A 498 1.71 -22.08 -7.16
N LYS A 499 2.56 -22.88 -7.81
CA LYS A 499 2.19 -23.57 -9.05
C LYS A 499 0.91 -24.40 -8.88
N LYS A 500 0.82 -25.15 -7.78
CA LYS A 500 -0.37 -25.95 -7.41
C LYS A 500 -1.65 -25.11 -7.30
N SER A 501 -1.55 -23.88 -6.79
CA SER A 501 -2.72 -22.98 -6.68
C SER A 501 -3.18 -22.48 -8.04
N LEU A 502 -2.26 -22.18 -8.97
CA LEU A 502 -2.62 -21.86 -10.35
C LEU A 502 -3.27 -23.04 -11.07
N GLU A 503 -2.75 -24.24 -10.87
CA GLU A 503 -3.29 -25.47 -11.46
C GLU A 503 -4.69 -25.80 -10.93
N ALA A 504 -4.94 -25.57 -9.63
CA ALA A 504 -6.25 -25.77 -9.00
C ALA A 504 -7.37 -24.90 -9.61
N VAL A 505 -7.02 -23.76 -10.22
CA VAL A 505 -7.95 -22.89 -10.94
C VAL A 505 -7.82 -22.97 -12.46
N TRP A 506 -7.06 -23.93 -12.99
CA TRP A 506 -6.83 -24.11 -14.43
C TRP A 506 -6.10 -22.95 -15.14
N GLY A 507 -5.26 -22.21 -14.40
CA GLY A 507 -4.50 -21.08 -14.94
C GLY A 507 -5.33 -19.84 -15.23
N PHE A 508 -4.83 -18.95 -16.09
CA PHE A 508 -5.49 -17.69 -16.48
C PHE A 508 -6.59 -17.95 -17.52
N ASP A 509 -7.69 -17.22 -17.43
CA ASP A 509 -8.80 -17.39 -18.37
C ASP A 509 -8.46 -16.74 -19.73
N PRO A 510 -8.41 -17.50 -20.84
CA PRO A 510 -8.03 -17.00 -22.16
C PRO A 510 -8.92 -15.88 -22.73
N GLN A 511 -10.12 -15.65 -22.19
CA GLN A 511 -10.97 -14.55 -22.62
C GLN A 511 -10.32 -13.17 -22.41
N PHE A 512 -9.45 -13.06 -21.39
CA PHE A 512 -8.76 -11.83 -21.05
C PHE A 512 -7.47 -11.69 -21.86
N ARG A 513 -7.59 -11.14 -23.06
CA ARG A 513 -6.46 -11.00 -24.00
C ARG A 513 -5.51 -9.83 -23.70
N THR A 514 -5.95 -8.82 -22.94
CA THR A 514 -5.19 -7.56 -22.76
C THR A 514 -5.11 -7.10 -21.31
N ALA A 515 -6.18 -7.24 -20.53
CA ALA A 515 -6.24 -6.82 -19.13
C ALA A 515 -7.39 -7.55 -18.40
N GLY A 516 -7.35 -7.53 -17.06
CA GLY A 516 -8.39 -8.09 -16.19
C GLY A 516 -8.17 -9.56 -15.81
N ASP A 517 -7.17 -10.22 -16.39
CA ASP A 517 -6.85 -11.60 -16.06
C ASP A 517 -6.24 -11.75 -14.66
N ASP A 518 -5.53 -10.72 -14.18
CA ASP A 518 -5.04 -10.61 -12.81
C ASP A 518 -6.17 -10.51 -11.78
N VAL A 519 -7.16 -9.65 -12.06
CA VAL A 519 -8.37 -9.49 -11.22
C VAL A 519 -9.17 -10.80 -11.18
N ASP A 520 -9.43 -11.41 -12.33
CA ASP A 520 -10.14 -12.68 -12.43
C ASP A 520 -9.42 -13.81 -11.68
N MET A 521 -8.10 -13.90 -11.83
CA MET A 521 -7.27 -14.88 -11.13
C MET A 521 -7.40 -14.73 -9.61
N CYS A 522 -7.28 -13.50 -9.10
CA CYS A 522 -7.41 -13.22 -7.67
C CYS A 522 -8.79 -13.68 -7.14
N TRP A 523 -9.87 -13.35 -7.84
CA TRP A 523 -11.21 -13.73 -7.39
C TRP A 523 -11.49 -15.23 -7.45
N ARG A 524 -10.99 -15.94 -8.47
CA ARG A 524 -11.13 -17.41 -8.53
C ARG A 524 -10.43 -18.10 -7.36
N LEU A 525 -9.23 -17.65 -7.03
CA LEU A 525 -8.50 -18.18 -5.86
C LEU A 525 -9.27 -17.90 -4.57
N GLN A 526 -9.76 -16.67 -4.39
CA GLN A 526 -10.55 -16.31 -3.21
C GLN A 526 -11.88 -17.07 -3.11
N GLN A 527 -12.54 -17.37 -4.24
CA GLN A 527 -13.78 -18.15 -4.25
C GLN A 527 -13.55 -19.59 -3.75
N LEU A 528 -12.35 -20.14 -3.93
CA LEU A 528 -11.92 -21.42 -3.36
C LEU A 528 -11.41 -21.32 -1.92
N GLY A 529 -11.50 -20.14 -1.29
CA GLY A 529 -11.06 -19.91 0.09
C GLY A 529 -9.56 -19.63 0.25
N PHE A 530 -8.80 -19.50 -0.84
CA PHE A 530 -7.40 -19.11 -0.76
C PHE A 530 -7.24 -17.62 -0.41
N THR A 531 -6.13 -17.30 0.25
CA THR A 531 -5.74 -15.92 0.58
C THR A 531 -4.57 -15.47 -0.29
N LEU A 532 -4.46 -14.14 -0.49
CA LEU A 532 -3.37 -13.52 -1.22
C LEU A 532 -2.55 -12.67 -0.25
N GLY A 533 -1.23 -12.82 -0.29
CA GLY A 533 -0.28 -12.05 0.50
C GLY A 533 0.21 -10.79 -0.23
N PHE A 534 0.78 -9.89 0.55
CA PHE A 534 1.46 -8.70 0.07
C PHE A 534 2.78 -8.51 0.81
N HIS A 535 3.88 -8.34 0.06
CA HIS A 535 5.17 -8.02 0.65
C HIS A 535 5.67 -6.65 0.16
N PRO A 536 5.82 -5.66 1.06
CA PRO A 536 6.14 -4.27 0.70
C PRO A 536 7.52 -4.13 0.05
N ALA A 537 8.46 -5.04 0.36
CA ALA A 537 9.80 -5.02 -0.23
C ALA A 537 9.96 -5.90 -1.49
N ALA A 538 8.95 -6.68 -1.87
CA ALA A 538 8.94 -7.41 -3.15
C ALA A 538 8.58 -6.43 -4.29
N MET A 539 9.35 -5.36 -4.46
CA MET A 539 9.05 -4.29 -5.41
C MET A 539 9.64 -4.54 -6.79
N VAL A 540 8.96 -4.00 -7.81
CA VAL A 540 9.49 -3.86 -9.17
C VAL A 540 9.45 -2.40 -9.59
N TRP A 541 10.35 -2.04 -10.50
CA TRP A 541 10.33 -0.78 -11.22
C TRP A 541 9.58 -0.97 -12.53
N HIS A 542 8.49 -0.26 -12.75
CA HIS A 542 7.59 -0.45 -13.88
C HIS A 542 7.50 0.83 -14.71
N HIS A 543 7.95 0.74 -15.96
CA HIS A 543 7.96 1.84 -16.93
C HIS A 543 6.53 2.24 -17.28
N HIS A 544 6.22 3.52 -17.06
CA HIS A 544 4.89 4.02 -17.36
C HIS A 544 4.77 4.45 -18.82
N ARG A 545 3.53 4.62 -19.29
CA ARG A 545 3.27 5.03 -20.67
C ARG A 545 3.85 6.43 -20.91
N SER A 546 4.80 6.52 -21.83
CA SER A 546 5.48 7.78 -22.19
C SER A 546 4.69 8.71 -23.13
N SER A 547 3.44 8.36 -23.48
CA SER A 547 2.58 9.21 -24.31
C SER A 547 1.11 9.16 -23.90
N LEU A 548 0.39 10.27 -24.14
CA LEU A 548 -1.05 10.39 -23.88
C LEU A 548 -1.87 9.37 -24.68
N ARG A 549 -1.49 9.10 -25.93
CA ARG A 549 -2.17 8.11 -26.78
C ARG A 549 -2.06 6.70 -26.20
N ALA A 550 -0.87 6.34 -25.69
CA ALA A 550 -0.66 5.05 -25.06
C ALA A 550 -1.42 4.92 -23.74
N TYR A 551 -1.45 5.98 -22.93
CA TYR A 551 -2.27 6.05 -21.71
C TYR A 551 -3.77 5.90 -22.03
N TRP A 552 -4.28 6.63 -23.02
CA TRP A 552 -5.67 6.52 -23.46
C TRP A 552 -6.02 5.10 -23.88
N LYS A 553 -5.19 4.47 -24.73
CA LYS A 553 -5.41 3.08 -25.18
C LYS A 553 -5.43 2.10 -24.01
N GLN A 554 -4.54 2.27 -23.03
CA GLN A 554 -4.52 1.45 -21.81
C GLN A 554 -5.81 1.59 -21.00
N GLN A 555 -6.27 2.82 -20.74
CA GLN A 555 -7.49 3.04 -19.96
C GLN A 555 -8.75 2.56 -20.71
N VAL A 556 -8.80 2.68 -22.04
CA VAL A 556 -9.85 2.03 -22.84
C VAL A 556 -9.80 0.51 -22.67
N GLY A 557 -8.61 -0.10 -22.72
CA GLY A 557 -8.42 -1.54 -22.47
C GLY A 557 -8.90 -1.97 -21.09
N TYR A 558 -8.62 -1.19 -20.05
CA TYR A 558 -9.16 -1.43 -18.70
C TYR A 558 -10.68 -1.31 -18.64
N GLY A 559 -11.29 -0.34 -19.33
CA GLY A 559 -12.75 -0.25 -19.42
C GLY A 559 -13.38 -1.47 -20.12
N ARG A 560 -12.72 -2.03 -21.13
CA ARG A 560 -13.15 -3.28 -21.77
C ARG A 560 -13.06 -4.47 -20.83
N ALA A 561 -11.93 -4.58 -20.12
CA ALA A 561 -11.73 -5.61 -19.10
C ALA A 561 -12.77 -5.54 -17.98
N GLU A 562 -13.11 -4.33 -17.52
CA GLU A 562 -14.17 -4.11 -16.52
C GLU A 562 -15.53 -4.65 -16.98
N ALA A 563 -15.85 -4.55 -18.28
CA ALA A 563 -17.09 -5.11 -18.83
C ALA A 563 -17.07 -6.64 -18.89
N LEU A 564 -15.94 -7.24 -19.29
CA LEU A 564 -15.78 -8.70 -19.28
C LEU A 564 -15.83 -9.27 -17.86
N LEU A 565 -15.15 -8.61 -16.92
CA LEU A 565 -15.16 -8.95 -15.51
C LEU A 565 -16.56 -8.83 -14.91
N GLU A 566 -17.32 -7.77 -15.23
CA GLU A 566 -18.69 -7.62 -14.72
C GLU A 566 -19.62 -8.74 -15.24
N ARG A 567 -19.46 -9.18 -16.49
CA ARG A 567 -20.24 -10.31 -17.02
C ARG A 567 -19.92 -11.62 -16.29
N LYS A 568 -18.65 -11.85 -15.95
CA LYS A 568 -18.20 -13.08 -15.28
C LYS A 568 -18.45 -13.05 -13.77
N TRP A 569 -18.34 -11.88 -13.14
CA TRP A 569 -18.38 -11.66 -11.69
C TRP A 569 -19.35 -10.53 -11.30
N PRO A 570 -20.62 -10.59 -11.68
CA PRO A 570 -21.53 -9.47 -11.50
C PRO A 570 -21.78 -9.13 -10.02
N GLU A 571 -21.56 -10.07 -9.09
CA GLU A 571 -21.64 -9.87 -7.65
C GLU A 571 -20.51 -8.99 -7.08
N LYS A 572 -19.41 -8.85 -7.80
CA LYS A 572 -18.31 -7.93 -7.45
C LYS A 572 -18.63 -6.49 -7.85
N TYR A 573 -19.73 -6.25 -8.56
CA TYR A 573 -20.11 -4.95 -9.10
C TYR A 573 -21.41 -4.39 -8.47
N ASN A 574 -21.45 -3.08 -8.26
CA ASN A 574 -22.66 -2.39 -7.83
C ASN A 574 -23.63 -2.11 -9.01
N GLY A 575 -24.82 -1.56 -8.73
CA GLY A 575 -25.90 -1.43 -9.74
C GLY A 575 -25.49 -0.65 -10.98
N PRO A 576 -24.84 0.51 -10.83
CA PRO A 576 -24.27 1.23 -11.96
C PRO A 576 -23.20 0.45 -12.75
N GLY A 577 -22.56 -0.56 -12.15
CA GLY A 577 -21.52 -1.38 -12.78
C GLY A 577 -20.12 -0.99 -12.36
N HIS A 578 -19.94 -0.48 -11.13
CA HIS A 578 -18.63 -0.23 -10.55
C HIS A 578 -18.16 -1.39 -9.71
N LEU A 579 -16.87 -1.63 -9.80
CA LEU A 579 -16.22 -2.64 -9.00
C LEU A 579 -16.20 -2.26 -7.51
N ARG A 580 -16.62 -3.19 -6.66
CA ARG A 580 -16.59 -3.07 -5.20
C ARG A 580 -15.38 -3.81 -4.65
N TRP A 581 -14.37 -3.04 -4.28
CA TRP A 581 -13.26 -3.52 -3.46
C TRP A 581 -13.64 -3.46 -1.98
N VAL A 582 -13.33 -4.52 -1.23
CA VAL A 582 -13.42 -4.55 0.23
C VAL A 582 -12.20 -3.89 0.86
N GLY A 583 -11.02 -4.09 0.27
CA GLY A 583 -9.77 -3.55 0.76
C GLY A 583 -9.49 -2.09 0.40
N ARG A 584 -8.35 -1.59 0.88
CA ARG A 584 -7.84 -0.24 0.65
C ARG A 584 -6.72 -0.25 -0.40
N ILE A 585 -6.68 0.76 -1.25
CA ILE A 585 -5.61 0.89 -2.26
C ILE A 585 -4.28 1.17 -1.55
N TYR A 586 -3.23 0.42 -1.90
CA TYR A 586 -1.87 0.61 -1.38
C TYR A 586 -1.18 1.87 -1.92
N GLY A 587 -0.29 2.45 -1.12
CA GLY A 587 0.56 3.57 -1.52
C GLY A 587 -0.06 4.95 -1.27
N SER A 588 0.78 5.99 -1.30
CA SER A 588 0.37 7.37 -1.11
C SER A 588 -0.08 8.01 -2.43
N GLY A 589 -1.00 8.98 -2.36
CA GLY A 589 -1.25 9.89 -3.49
C GLY A 589 -2.63 9.90 -4.13
N LEU A 590 -3.60 9.08 -3.69
CA LEU A 590 -4.99 9.36 -4.04
C LEU A 590 -5.55 10.36 -3.04
N ALA A 591 -5.70 11.61 -3.47
CA ALA A 591 -6.38 12.60 -2.65
C ALA A 591 -7.75 12.04 -2.22
N PRO A 592 -8.10 12.13 -0.92
CA PRO A 592 -9.41 11.71 -0.47
C PRO A 592 -10.46 12.47 -1.29
N PRO A 593 -11.51 11.78 -1.77
CA PRO A 593 -12.57 12.42 -2.53
C PRO A 593 -13.23 13.55 -1.75
N PHE A 594 -13.73 14.55 -2.49
CA PHE A 594 -14.52 15.65 -1.94
C PHE A 594 -15.61 15.13 -0.99
N GLY A 595 -15.71 15.72 0.20
CA GLY A 595 -16.73 15.31 1.18
C GLY A 595 -16.46 14.00 1.92
N SER A 596 -15.20 13.53 1.97
CA SER A 596 -14.77 12.56 3.00
C SER A 596 -15.01 13.17 4.38
N GLY A 597 -15.70 12.46 5.27
CA GLY A 597 -15.97 12.94 6.63
C GLY A 597 -14.68 13.25 7.42
N ARG A 598 -14.80 13.91 8.57
CA ARG A 598 -13.63 14.20 9.43
C ARG A 598 -12.98 12.90 9.89
N SER A 599 -11.70 12.72 9.58
CA SER A 599 -10.91 11.60 10.10
C SER A 599 -10.89 11.65 11.64
N ARG A 600 -10.95 10.48 12.28
CA ARG A 600 -10.93 10.34 13.74
C ARG A 600 -9.59 9.74 14.16
N ILE A 601 -8.95 10.31 15.16
CA ILE A 601 -7.70 9.77 15.71
C ILE A 601 -8.07 9.02 17.00
N TYR A 602 -7.61 7.77 17.12
CA TYR A 602 -7.71 7.04 18.37
C TYR A 602 -6.58 7.46 19.32
N TYR A 603 -6.93 8.26 20.31
CA TYR A 603 -5.98 8.75 21.32
C TYR A 603 -5.87 7.82 22.54
N GLY A 604 -6.85 6.93 22.75
CA GLY A 604 -7.06 6.25 24.03
C GLY A 604 -7.50 7.20 25.14
N VAL A 605 -7.67 6.65 26.34
CA VAL A 605 -8.02 7.44 27.54
C VAL A 605 -6.89 8.43 27.84
N TRP A 606 -7.26 9.71 27.97
CA TRP A 606 -6.36 10.85 28.15
C TRP A 606 -5.19 10.98 27.15
N GLY A 607 -5.25 10.33 25.99
CA GLY A 607 -4.15 10.42 25.01
C GLY A 607 -2.97 9.49 25.26
N HIS A 608 -3.12 8.48 26.10
CA HIS A 608 -2.05 7.54 26.45
C HIS A 608 -2.14 6.20 25.71
N ALA A 609 -2.94 6.09 24.63
CA ALA A 609 -2.85 4.89 23.81
C ALA A 609 -1.41 4.75 23.27
N PRO A 610 -0.78 3.56 23.39
CA PRO A 610 0.57 3.31 22.91
C PRO A 610 0.68 3.44 21.39
N PHE A 611 -0.40 3.07 20.68
CA PHE A 611 -0.53 3.18 19.22
C PHE A 611 -1.75 4.06 18.91
N GLN A 612 -1.50 5.22 18.30
CA GLN A 612 -2.56 6.18 17.99
C GLN A 612 -2.81 6.22 16.50
N SER A 613 -3.90 5.59 16.06
CA SER A 613 -4.19 5.38 14.65
C SER A 613 -5.20 6.38 14.09
N LEU A 614 -5.06 6.72 12.82
CA LEU A 614 -6.04 7.48 12.07
C LEU A 614 -7.11 6.55 11.46
N TYR A 615 -8.37 6.87 11.73
CA TYR A 615 -9.53 6.25 11.11
C TYR A 615 -10.15 7.23 10.13
N GLU A 616 -10.02 6.93 8.84
CA GLU A 616 -10.68 7.69 7.78
C GLU A 616 -12.05 7.07 7.50
N PRO A 617 -13.12 7.87 7.46
CA PRO A 617 -14.44 7.36 7.10
C PRO A 617 -14.46 6.96 5.62
N ALA A 618 -15.29 5.97 5.30
CA ALA A 618 -15.57 5.63 3.91
C ALA A 618 -16.07 6.89 3.17
N PRO A 619 -15.68 7.11 1.91
CA PRO A 619 -16.14 8.29 1.20
C PRO A 619 -17.65 8.31 1.03
N SER A 620 -18.23 9.50 1.10
CA SER A 620 -19.66 9.70 0.85
C SER A 620 -20.01 9.42 -0.61
N LEU A 621 -21.27 9.05 -0.87
CA LEU A 621 -21.79 8.83 -2.23
C LEU A 621 -21.51 10.02 -3.16
N LEU A 622 -21.70 11.24 -2.65
CA LEU A 622 -21.41 12.49 -3.36
C LEU A 622 -19.93 12.69 -3.70
N GLY A 623 -19.02 12.13 -2.89
CA GLY A 623 -17.58 12.15 -3.18
C GLY A 623 -17.16 11.14 -4.25
N PHE A 624 -17.91 10.05 -4.41
CA PHE A 624 -17.65 9.02 -5.42
C PHE A 624 -18.21 9.36 -6.80
N LEU A 625 -19.42 9.94 -6.85
CA LEU A 625 -20.16 10.19 -8.08
C LEU A 625 -19.32 10.93 -9.18
N PRO A 626 -18.60 12.03 -8.88
CA PRO A 626 -17.80 12.74 -9.87
C PRO A 626 -16.65 11.96 -10.52
N ARG A 627 -16.27 10.81 -9.94
CA ARG A 627 -15.18 9.94 -10.45
C ARG A 627 -15.72 8.76 -11.26
N MET A 628 -17.03 8.58 -11.31
CA MET A 628 -17.65 7.49 -12.05
C MET A 628 -17.60 7.79 -13.56
N PRO A 629 -17.18 6.83 -14.41
CA PRO A 629 -17.24 7.00 -15.86
C PRO A 629 -18.62 7.46 -16.36
N GLU A 630 -19.70 6.96 -15.77
CA GLU A 630 -21.11 7.28 -16.07
C GLU A 630 -21.49 8.73 -15.75
N TRP A 631 -20.77 9.39 -14.84
CA TRP A 631 -20.97 10.81 -14.55
C TRP A 631 -20.78 11.68 -15.79
N HIS A 632 -19.90 11.26 -16.70
CA HIS A 632 -19.69 11.95 -17.97
C HIS A 632 -20.86 11.78 -18.94
N LEU A 633 -21.62 10.66 -18.88
CA LEU A 633 -22.86 10.52 -19.65
C LEU A 633 -23.92 11.50 -19.14
N MET A 634 -24.06 11.63 -17.83
CA MET A 634 -24.97 12.60 -17.22
C MET A 634 -24.55 14.04 -17.56
N THR A 635 -23.25 14.34 -17.52
CA THR A 635 -22.71 15.65 -17.89
C THR A 635 -22.98 15.97 -19.36
N ALA A 636 -22.79 14.99 -20.26
CA ALA A 636 -23.11 15.14 -21.69
C ALA A 636 -24.61 15.37 -21.93
N ALA A 637 -25.49 14.65 -21.21
CA ALA A 637 -26.93 14.85 -21.29
C ALA A 637 -27.35 16.24 -20.81
N LEU A 638 -26.80 16.70 -19.67
CA LEU A 638 -27.01 18.06 -19.15
C LEU A 638 -26.50 19.13 -20.12
N ALA A 639 -25.35 18.89 -20.77
CA ALA A 639 -24.82 19.79 -21.80
C ALA A 639 -25.72 19.89 -23.03
N GLY A 640 -26.28 18.76 -23.48
CA GLY A 640 -27.29 18.73 -24.54
C GLY A 640 -28.54 19.51 -24.16
N MET A 641 -29.08 19.32 -22.96
CA MET A 641 -30.23 20.09 -22.46
C MET A 641 -29.92 21.58 -22.32
N ALA A 642 -28.72 21.95 -21.85
CA ALA A 642 -28.28 23.34 -21.78
C ALA A 642 -28.15 23.97 -23.17
N ALA A 643 -27.69 23.23 -24.18
CA ALA A 643 -27.67 23.72 -25.56
C ALA A 643 -29.09 23.94 -26.11
N LEU A 644 -30.02 23.03 -25.80
CA LEU A 644 -31.44 23.17 -26.15
C LEU A 644 -32.13 24.32 -25.43
N SER A 645 -31.56 24.84 -24.32
CA SER A 645 -32.13 25.98 -23.61
C SER A 645 -32.13 27.29 -24.41
N VAL A 646 -31.33 27.37 -25.49
CA VAL A 646 -31.38 28.45 -26.48
C VAL A 646 -32.75 28.50 -27.18
N ALA A 647 -33.35 27.33 -27.45
CA ALA A 647 -34.65 27.22 -28.11
C ALA A 647 -35.82 27.13 -27.10
N PHE A 648 -35.54 26.76 -25.84
CA PHE A 648 -36.58 26.55 -24.83
C PHE A 648 -36.11 27.00 -23.43
N GLU A 649 -36.53 28.19 -23.04
CA GLU A 649 -36.06 28.90 -21.83
C GLU A 649 -36.15 28.11 -20.51
N PRO A 650 -37.19 27.30 -20.23
CA PRO A 650 -37.25 26.47 -19.01
C PRO A 650 -36.09 25.46 -18.86
N LEU A 651 -35.44 25.05 -19.96
CA LEU A 651 -34.23 24.21 -19.89
C LEU A 651 -33.00 24.98 -19.38
N LYS A 652 -33.07 26.30 -19.16
CA LYS A 652 -31.98 27.05 -18.52
C LYS A 652 -31.65 26.51 -17.12
N ILE A 653 -32.56 25.78 -16.45
CA ILE A 653 -32.25 25.04 -15.21
C ILE A 653 -31.15 23.99 -15.39
N ALA A 654 -30.92 23.51 -16.61
CA ALA A 654 -29.82 22.61 -16.94
C ALA A 654 -28.45 23.29 -16.84
N LEU A 655 -28.35 24.63 -17.01
CA LEU A 655 -27.06 25.34 -16.85
C LEU A 655 -26.49 25.24 -15.42
N PRO A 656 -27.20 25.62 -14.34
CA PRO A 656 -26.67 25.47 -12.98
C PRO A 656 -26.43 24.00 -12.63
N LEU A 657 -27.25 23.06 -13.12
CA LEU A 657 -27.01 21.62 -12.92
C LEU A 657 -25.77 21.12 -13.66
N LEU A 658 -25.52 21.61 -14.88
CA LEU A 658 -24.31 21.32 -15.65
C LEU A 658 -23.07 21.86 -14.94
N ILE A 659 -23.14 23.07 -14.39
CA ILE A 659 -22.06 23.64 -13.56
C ILE A 659 -21.79 22.74 -12.35
N VAL A 660 -22.82 22.30 -11.64
CA VAL A 660 -22.69 21.37 -10.51
C VAL A 660 -22.17 19.99 -10.95
N ALA A 661 -22.44 19.56 -12.19
CA ALA A 661 -21.91 18.31 -12.73
C ALA A 661 -20.42 18.43 -13.12
N VAL A 662 -20.00 19.56 -13.69
CA VAL A 662 -18.63 19.76 -14.21
C VAL A 662 -17.65 20.20 -13.13
N LEU A 663 -18.06 21.04 -12.17
CA LEU A 663 -17.16 21.60 -11.17
C LEU A 663 -16.50 20.56 -10.27
N PRO A 664 -17.20 19.54 -9.72
CA PRO A 664 -16.59 18.59 -8.79
C PRO A 664 -15.48 17.73 -9.43
N PRO A 665 -15.64 17.12 -10.64
CA PRO A 665 -14.55 16.41 -11.31
C PRO A 665 -13.34 17.31 -11.57
N VAL A 666 -13.57 18.55 -12.01
CA VAL A 666 -12.49 19.53 -12.30
C VAL A 666 -11.77 19.94 -11.01
N ALA A 667 -12.51 20.31 -9.97
CA ALA A 667 -11.95 20.67 -8.67
C ALA A 667 -11.16 19.51 -8.07
N GLN A 668 -11.67 18.28 -8.17
CA GLN A 668 -10.97 17.09 -7.72
C GLN A 668 -9.67 16.86 -8.50
N ALA A 669 -9.69 17.00 -9.83
CA ALA A 669 -8.50 16.86 -10.66
C ALA A 669 -7.42 17.88 -10.29
N LEU A 670 -7.81 19.15 -10.09
CA LEU A 670 -6.91 20.23 -9.68
C LEU A 670 -6.34 20.01 -8.28
N LEU A 671 -7.17 19.62 -7.30
CA LEU A 671 -6.71 19.32 -5.94
C LEU A 671 -5.77 18.12 -5.90
N SER A 672 -6.08 17.07 -6.65
CA SER A 672 -5.23 15.88 -6.74
C SER A 672 -3.89 16.24 -7.36
N ALA A 673 -3.87 17.00 -8.45
CA ALA A 673 -2.63 17.49 -9.07
C ALA A 673 -1.84 18.46 -8.19
N ALA A 674 -2.49 19.33 -7.43
CA ALA A 674 -1.82 20.33 -6.57
C ALA A 674 -1.03 19.69 -5.42
N ARG A 675 -1.53 18.57 -4.89
CA ARG A 675 -0.91 17.83 -3.77
C ARG A 675 0.24 16.93 -4.19
N VAL A 676 0.38 16.64 -5.49
CA VAL A 676 1.38 15.72 -6.00
C VAL A 676 2.75 16.40 -6.12
N PRO A 677 3.81 15.84 -5.50
CA PRO A 677 5.17 16.34 -5.65
C PRO A 677 5.82 15.86 -6.97
N PHE A 678 6.57 16.76 -7.59
CA PHE A 678 7.42 16.51 -8.77
C PHE A 678 8.86 16.96 -8.46
N PRO A 679 9.62 16.18 -7.66
CA PRO A 679 10.96 16.57 -7.24
C PRO A 679 11.95 16.64 -8.41
N GLU A 680 11.71 15.90 -9.49
CA GLU A 680 12.55 15.88 -10.70
C GLU A 680 12.27 17.07 -11.65
N ALA A 681 11.39 18.01 -11.28
CA ALA A 681 11.09 19.17 -12.11
C ALA A 681 12.16 20.26 -11.92
N PRO A 682 12.89 20.67 -12.98
CA PRO A 682 14.04 21.56 -12.82
C PRO A 682 13.65 23.00 -12.43
N HIS A 683 12.46 23.47 -12.80
CA HIS A 683 12.00 24.83 -12.54
C HIS A 683 10.48 24.91 -12.32
N ARG A 684 9.99 26.02 -11.73
CA ARG A 684 8.58 26.20 -11.35
C ARG A 684 7.61 26.01 -12.52
N THR A 685 7.94 26.48 -13.72
CA THR A 685 7.11 26.31 -14.92
C THR A 685 6.97 24.84 -15.32
N ALA A 686 8.03 24.03 -15.20
CA ALA A 686 7.98 22.60 -15.46
C ALA A 686 7.09 21.89 -14.44
N GLN A 687 7.18 22.28 -13.16
CA GLN A 687 6.30 21.75 -12.12
C GLN A 687 4.83 22.08 -12.39
N LEU A 688 4.53 23.31 -12.81
CA LEU A 688 3.17 23.72 -13.18
C LEU A 688 2.65 22.93 -14.39
N ARG A 689 3.46 22.77 -15.44
CA ARG A 689 3.10 21.97 -16.63
C ARG A 689 2.81 20.52 -16.26
N ARG A 690 3.62 19.89 -15.40
CA ARG A 690 3.40 18.51 -14.92
C ARG A 690 2.11 18.40 -14.10
N ARG A 691 1.82 19.37 -13.23
CA ARG A 691 0.55 19.43 -12.49
C ARG A 691 -0.66 19.56 -13.41
N LEU A 692 -0.61 20.46 -14.39
CA LEU A 692 -1.68 20.65 -15.37
C LEU A 692 -1.91 19.37 -16.20
N LEU A 693 -0.83 18.71 -16.64
CA LEU A 693 -0.90 17.45 -17.35
C LEU A 693 -1.54 16.36 -16.47
N THR A 694 -1.11 16.22 -15.21
CA THR A 694 -1.71 15.26 -14.27
C THR A 694 -3.18 15.57 -14.00
N ALA A 695 -3.58 16.84 -13.90
CA ALA A 695 -4.99 17.21 -13.80
C ALA A 695 -5.79 16.81 -15.05
N ALA A 696 -5.23 17.04 -16.24
CA ALA A 696 -5.85 16.61 -17.50
C ALA A 696 -6.00 15.08 -17.56
N LEU A 697 -5.01 14.31 -17.09
CA LEU A 697 -5.08 12.85 -17.02
C LEU A 697 -6.20 12.37 -16.08
N HIS A 698 -6.42 13.06 -14.95
CA HIS A 698 -7.53 12.74 -14.04
C HIS A 698 -8.91 12.91 -14.70
N LEU A 699 -9.06 13.87 -15.60
CA LEU A 699 -10.30 14.08 -16.36
C LEU A 699 -10.41 13.12 -17.56
N LEU A 700 -9.28 12.79 -18.19
CA LEU A 700 -9.24 11.94 -19.38
C LEU A 700 -9.55 10.48 -19.05
N GLN A 701 -9.11 10.02 -17.87
CA GLN A 701 -9.18 8.61 -17.48
C GLN A 701 -10.60 8.03 -17.42
N PRO A 702 -11.59 8.65 -16.75
CA PRO A 702 -12.92 8.08 -16.68
C PRO A 702 -13.61 8.08 -18.04
N ILE A 703 -13.32 9.06 -18.90
CA ILE A 703 -13.82 9.12 -20.28
C ILE A 703 -13.25 7.96 -21.12
N ALA A 704 -11.93 7.70 -21.00
CA ALA A 704 -11.29 6.58 -21.67
C ALA A 704 -11.88 5.23 -21.23
N ARG A 705 -12.06 5.04 -19.91
CA ARG A 705 -12.70 3.85 -19.36
C ARG A 705 -14.14 3.71 -19.81
N LEU A 706 -14.92 4.80 -19.80
CA LEU A 706 -16.30 4.81 -20.29
C LEU A 706 -16.38 4.29 -21.71
N ARG A 707 -15.51 4.77 -22.61
CA ARG A 707 -15.46 4.28 -23.99
C ARG A 707 -15.23 2.78 -24.07
N GLY A 708 -14.28 2.25 -23.29
CA GLY A 708 -14.01 0.81 -23.21
C GLY A 708 -15.22 0.01 -22.73
N ARG A 709 -15.85 0.46 -21.64
CA ARG A 709 -17.04 -0.16 -21.05
C ARG A 709 -18.21 -0.20 -22.02
N LEU A 710 -18.49 0.92 -22.70
CA LEU A 710 -19.54 1.01 -23.70
C LEU A 710 -19.29 0.09 -24.90
N THR A 711 -18.03 -0.02 -25.38
CA THR A 711 -17.70 -0.91 -26.51
C THR A 711 -17.96 -2.39 -26.20
N GLU A 712 -17.84 -2.78 -24.93
CA GLU A 712 -18.08 -4.15 -24.46
C GLU A 712 -19.44 -4.28 -23.74
N GLY A 713 -20.39 -3.37 -24.01
CA GLY A 713 -21.78 -3.50 -23.56
C GLY A 713 -22.05 -3.24 -22.08
N LEU A 714 -21.07 -2.77 -21.29
CA LEU A 714 -21.29 -2.32 -19.92
C LEU A 714 -21.87 -0.90 -19.92
N THR A 715 -23.18 -0.81 -20.13
CA THR A 715 -23.93 0.45 -20.19
C THR A 715 -24.84 0.66 -18.97
N PRO A 716 -25.24 1.90 -18.65
CA PRO A 716 -26.23 2.17 -17.61
C PRO A 716 -27.62 1.56 -17.92
N TRP A 717 -27.99 1.47 -19.19
CA TRP A 717 -29.26 0.89 -19.65
C TRP A 717 -29.17 -0.62 -19.94
N ARG A 718 -28.10 -1.28 -19.48
CA ARG A 718 -27.96 -2.73 -19.62
C ARG A 718 -29.05 -3.46 -18.85
N ARG A 719 -29.42 -4.63 -19.35
CA ARG A 719 -30.40 -5.52 -18.74
C ARG A 719 -29.79 -6.90 -18.57
N HIS A 720 -30.11 -7.55 -17.46
CA HIS A 720 -29.74 -8.92 -17.18
C HIS A 720 -30.97 -9.83 -17.31
N GLY A 721 -30.81 -10.97 -17.96
CA GLY A 721 -31.90 -11.91 -18.24
C GLY A 721 -32.81 -11.49 -19.41
N ALA A 722 -33.55 -12.46 -19.95
CA ALA A 722 -34.54 -12.21 -21.01
C ALA A 722 -35.81 -11.57 -20.42
N VAL A 723 -36.34 -10.54 -21.08
CA VAL A 723 -37.66 -9.99 -20.70
C VAL A 723 -38.71 -11.04 -21.01
N ARG A 724 -39.39 -11.51 -19.95
CA ARG A 724 -40.53 -12.43 -20.04
C ARG A 724 -41.66 -11.83 -19.24
N LEU A 725 -42.89 -12.15 -19.63
CA LEU A 725 -44.07 -11.80 -18.85
C LEU A 725 -43.96 -12.45 -17.46
N ALA A 726 -43.82 -11.61 -16.44
CA ALA A 726 -43.71 -12.02 -15.04
C ALA A 726 -44.50 -11.04 -14.16
N PRO A 727 -45.05 -11.50 -13.03
CA PRO A 727 -45.80 -10.65 -12.12
C PRO A 727 -44.91 -9.54 -11.54
N LEU A 728 -45.45 -8.32 -11.45
CA LEU A 728 -44.85 -7.16 -10.78
C LEU A 728 -45.38 -6.97 -9.36
N TRP A 729 -45.90 -8.02 -8.75
CA TRP A 729 -46.36 -8.08 -7.37
C TRP A 729 -45.68 -9.24 -6.64
N PRO A 730 -45.67 -9.26 -5.30
CA PRO A 730 -45.11 -10.37 -4.54
C PRO A 730 -45.73 -11.72 -4.90
N VAL A 731 -44.90 -12.73 -5.07
CA VAL A 731 -45.30 -14.13 -5.34
C VAL A 731 -44.81 -14.99 -4.19
N THR A 732 -45.68 -15.91 -3.74
CA THR A 732 -45.35 -16.92 -2.73
C THR A 732 -45.69 -18.30 -3.28
N THR A 733 -44.81 -19.28 -3.04
CA THR A 733 -45.06 -20.68 -3.40
C THR A 733 -44.46 -21.61 -2.36
N SER A 734 -44.88 -22.88 -2.40
CA SER A 734 -44.35 -23.95 -1.57
C SER A 734 -43.91 -25.14 -2.42
N LEU A 735 -42.81 -25.77 -2.03
CA LEU A 735 -42.23 -26.94 -2.69
C LEU A 735 -41.96 -28.02 -1.64
N TRP A 736 -42.40 -29.24 -1.92
CA TRP A 736 -42.06 -30.40 -1.10
C TRP A 736 -40.78 -31.05 -1.59
N SER A 737 -39.91 -31.41 -0.65
CA SER A 737 -38.75 -32.26 -0.88
C SER A 737 -38.87 -33.53 -0.04
N GLU A 738 -38.57 -34.67 -0.66
CA GLU A 738 -38.50 -35.98 0.01
C GLU A 738 -37.14 -36.20 0.71
N ARG A 739 -36.20 -35.25 0.59
CA ARG A 739 -34.89 -35.31 1.23
C ARG A 739 -34.68 -34.10 2.13
N TRP A 740 -34.22 -34.34 3.34
CA TRP A 740 -33.81 -33.29 4.25
C TRP A 740 -32.42 -32.80 3.83
N GLU A 741 -32.29 -31.49 3.71
CA GLU A 741 -31.02 -30.81 3.50
C GLU A 741 -30.97 -29.59 4.42
N ALA A 742 -29.78 -29.17 4.81
CA ALA A 742 -29.63 -27.99 5.63
C ALA A 742 -30.09 -26.74 4.84
N PRO A 743 -30.76 -25.76 5.48
CA PRO A 743 -31.31 -24.59 4.76
C PRO A 743 -30.29 -23.82 3.92
N HIS A 744 -29.03 -23.76 4.37
CA HIS A 744 -27.96 -23.08 3.64
C HIS A 744 -27.50 -23.84 2.39
N GLU A 745 -27.64 -25.17 2.36
CA GLU A 745 -27.35 -25.98 1.16
C GLU A 745 -28.44 -25.78 0.11
N ARG A 746 -29.72 -25.76 0.53
CA ARG A 746 -30.86 -25.40 -0.31
C ARG A 746 -30.70 -24.01 -0.94
N LEU A 747 -30.27 -23.03 -0.16
CA LEU A 747 -29.95 -21.69 -0.67
C LEU A 747 -28.82 -21.73 -1.71
N ARG A 748 -27.74 -22.49 -1.46
CA ARG A 748 -26.63 -22.64 -2.43
C ARG A 748 -27.08 -23.30 -3.74
N GLU A 749 -27.96 -24.31 -3.66
CA GLU A 749 -28.53 -24.95 -4.84
C GLU A 749 -29.38 -23.96 -5.64
N LEU A 750 -30.27 -23.22 -4.97
CA LEU A 750 -31.10 -22.19 -5.59
C LEU A 750 -30.25 -21.09 -6.24
N GLU A 751 -29.21 -20.61 -5.56
CA GLU A 751 -28.26 -19.65 -6.13
C GLU A 751 -27.60 -20.20 -7.40
N THR A 752 -27.15 -21.46 -7.37
CA THR A 752 -26.50 -22.11 -8.51
C THR A 752 -27.45 -22.17 -9.71
N ARG A 753 -28.71 -22.61 -9.51
CA ARG A 753 -29.74 -22.66 -10.56
C ARG A 753 -30.10 -21.28 -11.11
N LEU A 754 -30.18 -20.27 -10.23
CA LEU A 754 -30.39 -18.88 -10.65
C LEU A 754 -29.24 -18.41 -11.54
N ARG A 755 -27.98 -18.62 -11.13
CA ARG A 755 -26.79 -18.26 -11.92
C ARG A 755 -26.74 -19.00 -13.26
N LEU A 756 -27.05 -20.30 -13.28
CA LEU A 756 -27.15 -21.11 -14.52
C LEU A 756 -28.24 -20.59 -15.46
N SER A 757 -29.30 -19.97 -14.92
CA SER A 757 -30.34 -19.31 -15.71
C SER A 757 -29.92 -17.95 -16.28
N GLY A 758 -28.66 -17.54 -16.09
CA GLY A 758 -28.11 -16.26 -16.51
C GLY A 758 -28.43 -15.10 -15.56
N ALA A 759 -28.87 -15.38 -14.33
CA ALA A 759 -29.20 -14.37 -13.34
C ALA A 759 -27.93 -13.76 -12.73
N CYS A 760 -27.92 -12.44 -12.56
CA CYS A 760 -27.00 -11.79 -11.62
C CYS A 760 -27.60 -11.87 -10.20
N VAL A 761 -27.06 -12.75 -9.36
CA VAL A 761 -27.54 -12.98 -7.99
C VAL A 761 -26.61 -12.32 -6.98
N LEU A 762 -27.17 -11.51 -6.10
CA LEU A 762 -26.50 -10.96 -4.91
C LEU A 762 -27.02 -11.67 -3.66
N ARG A 763 -26.13 -12.05 -2.75
CA ARG A 763 -26.49 -12.59 -1.43
C ARG A 763 -26.82 -11.45 -0.48
N GLY A 764 -27.86 -11.63 0.34
CA GLY A 764 -28.16 -10.77 1.48
C GLY A 764 -27.02 -10.80 2.51
N ASP A 765 -26.81 -9.68 3.19
CA ASP A 765 -25.88 -9.61 4.31
C ASP A 765 -26.52 -10.05 5.63
N ALA A 766 -25.77 -9.98 6.74
CA ALA A 766 -26.25 -10.42 8.06
C ALA A 766 -27.41 -9.57 8.63
N HIS A 767 -27.79 -8.47 7.97
CA HIS A 767 -28.78 -7.49 8.41
C HIS A 767 -29.96 -7.39 7.41
N ASP A 768 -29.81 -7.98 6.22
CA ASP A 768 -30.85 -8.05 5.22
C ASP A 768 -31.99 -8.99 5.63
N ARG A 769 -33.21 -8.66 5.17
CA ARG A 769 -34.44 -9.45 5.41
C ARG A 769 -34.81 -10.35 4.23
N TRP A 770 -33.84 -10.65 3.38
CA TRP A 770 -34.00 -11.39 2.12
C TRP A 770 -32.70 -12.17 1.87
N ASP A 771 -32.78 -13.31 1.18
CA ASP A 771 -31.62 -14.18 0.94
C ASP A 771 -30.89 -13.80 -0.34
N PHE A 772 -31.64 -13.56 -1.42
CA PHE A 772 -31.09 -13.21 -2.73
C PHE A 772 -31.74 -11.98 -3.35
N GLU A 773 -30.94 -11.15 -4.03
CA GLU A 773 -31.41 -10.14 -4.97
C GLU A 773 -30.97 -10.51 -6.39
N VAL A 774 -31.93 -10.76 -7.27
CA VAL A 774 -31.72 -10.98 -8.69
C VAL A 774 -31.84 -9.65 -9.41
N ARG A 775 -30.75 -9.21 -10.04
CA ARG A 775 -30.73 -7.92 -10.74
C ARG A 775 -31.34 -8.04 -12.13
N GLY A 776 -32.25 -7.13 -12.46
CA GLY A 776 -32.71 -6.92 -13.84
C GLY A 776 -31.93 -5.83 -14.57
N GLY A 777 -31.36 -4.87 -13.83
CA GLY A 777 -30.51 -3.79 -14.32
C GLY A 777 -30.33 -2.70 -13.26
N ILE A 778 -30.01 -1.47 -13.67
CA ILE A 778 -29.84 -0.35 -12.72
C ILE A 778 -31.18 0.16 -12.14
N LEU A 779 -32.31 -0.05 -12.80
CA LEU A 779 -33.61 0.52 -12.40
C LEU A 779 -34.60 -0.50 -11.83
N GLY A 780 -34.30 -1.80 -11.88
CA GLY A 780 -35.17 -2.83 -11.33
C GLY A 780 -34.43 -4.12 -10.98
N ALA A 781 -34.85 -4.73 -9.89
CA ALA A 781 -34.40 -6.03 -9.41
C ALA A 781 -35.59 -6.82 -8.84
N ALA A 782 -35.33 -8.01 -8.32
CA ALA A 782 -36.27 -8.80 -7.54
C ALA A 782 -35.56 -9.43 -6.36
N ARG A 783 -36.19 -9.43 -5.19
CA ARG A 783 -35.67 -10.08 -3.98
C ARG A 783 -36.38 -11.38 -3.72
N LEU A 784 -35.66 -12.35 -3.17
CA LEU A 784 -36.14 -13.68 -2.82
C LEU A 784 -35.80 -13.98 -1.36
N LEU A 785 -36.74 -14.63 -0.68
CA LEU A 785 -36.63 -15.16 0.66
C LEU A 785 -37.11 -16.62 0.67
N MET A 786 -36.41 -17.47 1.40
CA MET A 786 -36.72 -18.89 1.59
C MET A 786 -36.89 -19.20 3.08
N GLY A 787 -37.93 -19.96 3.39
CA GLY A 787 -38.10 -20.65 4.68
C GLY A 787 -38.20 -22.15 4.47
N THR A 788 -37.81 -22.94 5.47
CA THR A 788 -37.90 -24.40 5.46
C THR A 788 -38.64 -24.89 6.70
N GLU A 789 -39.55 -25.84 6.52
CA GLU A 789 -40.26 -26.55 7.59
C GLU A 789 -39.90 -28.04 7.51
N ASP A 790 -39.38 -28.60 8.61
CA ASP A 790 -38.97 -29.99 8.67
C ASP A 790 -40.16 -30.88 9.09
N HIS A 791 -40.34 -32.00 8.38
CA HIS A 791 -41.43 -32.94 8.58
C HIS A 791 -40.92 -34.38 8.81
N PRO A 792 -41.71 -35.26 9.45
CA PRO A 792 -41.33 -36.66 9.68
C PRO A 792 -40.94 -37.40 8.39
N GLY A 793 -40.02 -38.36 8.52
CA GLY A 793 -39.54 -39.17 7.38
C GLY A 793 -38.49 -38.48 6.51
N GLY A 794 -37.82 -37.45 7.02
CA GLY A 794 -36.79 -36.70 6.27
C GLY A 794 -37.38 -35.78 5.19
N LYS A 795 -38.69 -35.49 5.27
CA LYS A 795 -39.36 -34.59 4.33
C LYS A 795 -39.19 -33.15 4.75
N GLN A 796 -39.09 -32.26 3.78
CA GLN A 796 -38.94 -30.83 4.05
C GLN A 796 -39.85 -30.02 3.12
N LEU A 797 -40.58 -29.06 3.70
CA LEU A 797 -41.41 -28.10 2.97
C LEU A 797 -40.66 -26.79 2.85
N MET A 798 -40.34 -26.39 1.62
CA MET A 798 -39.72 -25.10 1.32
C MET A 798 -40.80 -24.07 0.99
N ARG A 799 -40.79 -22.92 1.66
CA ARG A 799 -41.60 -21.75 1.32
C ARG A 799 -40.71 -20.70 0.66
N LEU A 800 -41.07 -20.30 -0.54
CA LEU A 800 -40.33 -19.29 -1.30
C LEU A 800 -41.23 -18.08 -1.52
N ARG A 801 -40.70 -16.90 -1.23
CA ARG A 801 -41.35 -15.61 -1.48
C ARG A 801 -40.40 -14.72 -2.27
N TRP A 802 -40.88 -14.11 -3.35
CA TRP A 802 -40.10 -13.11 -4.07
C TRP A 802 -40.96 -11.94 -4.56
N TRP A 803 -40.35 -10.76 -4.68
CA TRP A 803 -41.04 -9.52 -5.03
C TRP A 803 -40.11 -8.58 -5.80
N PRO A 804 -40.67 -7.69 -6.65
CA PRO A 804 -39.84 -6.70 -7.35
C PRO A 804 -39.27 -5.68 -6.35
N ASP A 805 -38.02 -5.30 -6.58
CA ASP A 805 -37.35 -4.20 -5.90
C ASP A 805 -37.10 -3.08 -6.91
N VAL A 806 -37.64 -1.89 -6.63
CA VAL A 806 -37.53 -0.71 -7.49
C VAL A 806 -36.69 0.33 -6.75
N PRO A 807 -35.40 0.49 -7.12
CA PRO A 807 -34.56 1.54 -6.56
C PRO A 807 -35.18 2.92 -6.78
N VAL A 808 -35.19 3.76 -5.74
CA VAL A 808 -35.80 5.12 -5.72
C VAL A 808 -35.34 6.00 -6.90
N ARG A 809 -34.13 5.80 -7.41
CA ARG A 809 -33.56 6.53 -8.56
C ARG A 809 -34.42 6.45 -9.83
N GLY A 810 -35.07 5.31 -10.09
CA GLY A 810 -35.92 5.15 -11.28
C GLY A 810 -37.18 6.02 -11.23
N PRO A 811 -38.02 5.87 -10.19
CA PRO A 811 -39.19 6.72 -9.97
C PRO A 811 -38.86 8.21 -9.89
N LEU A 812 -37.74 8.59 -9.23
CA LEU A 812 -37.31 9.99 -9.18
C LEU A 812 -37.00 10.56 -10.58
N LEU A 813 -36.34 9.78 -11.45
CA LEU A 813 -36.08 10.20 -12.83
C LEU A 813 -37.37 10.38 -13.62
N ALA A 814 -38.32 9.45 -13.49
CA ALA A 814 -39.62 9.54 -14.14
C ALA A 814 -40.44 10.76 -13.65
N LEU A 815 -40.48 10.99 -12.33
CA LEU A 815 -41.14 12.14 -11.72
C LEU A 815 -40.50 13.47 -12.14
N GLY A 816 -39.18 13.53 -12.22
CA GLY A 816 -38.46 14.71 -12.70
C GLY A 816 -38.80 15.05 -14.15
N LEU A 817 -38.81 14.06 -15.05
CA LEU A 817 -39.22 14.24 -16.44
C LEU A 817 -40.71 14.62 -16.56
N ALA A 818 -41.57 14.04 -15.73
CA ALA A 818 -43.00 14.37 -15.70
C ALA A 818 -43.24 15.81 -15.24
N ALA A 819 -42.53 16.26 -14.20
CA ALA A 819 -42.58 17.64 -13.75
C ALA A 819 -42.13 18.62 -14.85
N LEU A 820 -41.02 18.33 -15.53
CA LEU A 820 -40.54 19.12 -16.66
C LEU A 820 -41.53 19.13 -17.83
N THR A 821 -42.22 18.01 -18.08
CA THR A 821 -43.28 17.91 -19.09
C THR A 821 -44.43 18.86 -18.78
N VAL A 822 -44.90 18.87 -17.53
CA VAL A 822 -45.97 19.77 -17.08
C VAL A 822 -45.56 21.24 -17.18
N VAL A 823 -44.31 21.55 -16.81
CA VAL A 823 -43.76 22.91 -16.95
C VAL A 823 -43.70 23.33 -18.42
N ALA A 824 -43.27 22.44 -19.32
CA ALA A 824 -43.22 22.73 -20.75
C ALA A 824 -44.61 22.92 -21.38
N ALA A 825 -45.58 22.09 -20.99
CA ALA A 825 -46.96 22.23 -21.46
C ALA A 825 -47.58 23.56 -20.99
N ARG A 826 -47.37 23.94 -19.72
CA ARG A 826 -47.86 25.22 -19.18
C ARG A 826 -47.17 26.44 -19.81
N GLY A 827 -45.91 26.30 -20.22
CA GLY A 827 -45.15 27.34 -20.92
C GLY A 827 -45.42 27.43 -22.43
N GLY A 828 -46.39 26.69 -22.97
CA GLY A 828 -46.75 26.72 -24.40
C GLY A 828 -45.77 26.00 -25.34
N ALA A 829 -44.76 25.31 -24.81
CA ALA A 829 -43.77 24.57 -25.59
C ALA A 829 -44.20 23.12 -25.82
N TRP A 830 -45.23 22.94 -26.65
CA TRP A 830 -45.86 21.64 -26.90
C TRP A 830 -44.91 20.58 -27.45
N SER A 831 -43.95 20.97 -28.29
CA SER A 831 -42.92 20.05 -28.82
C SER A 831 -41.99 19.52 -27.73
N ALA A 832 -41.51 20.40 -26.84
CA ALA A 832 -40.71 20.01 -25.68
C ALA A 832 -41.50 19.15 -24.70
N ALA A 833 -42.77 19.50 -24.45
CA ALA A 833 -43.68 18.71 -23.61
C ALA A 833 -43.92 17.31 -24.17
N ALA A 834 -44.13 17.17 -25.49
CA ALA A 834 -44.29 15.87 -26.12
C ALA A 834 -43.02 15.00 -26.00
N VAL A 835 -41.85 15.59 -26.24
CA VAL A 835 -40.55 14.88 -26.11
C VAL A 835 -40.29 14.47 -24.66
N LEU A 836 -40.48 15.37 -23.70
CA LEU A 836 -40.29 15.08 -22.28
C LEU A 836 -41.30 14.04 -21.76
N GLY A 837 -42.55 14.13 -22.21
CA GLY A 837 -43.63 13.20 -21.86
C GLY A 837 -43.36 11.78 -22.38
N LEU A 838 -42.91 11.65 -23.63
CA LEU A 838 -42.39 10.38 -24.17
C LEU A 838 -41.15 9.93 -23.39
N GLY A 839 -40.31 10.88 -22.96
CA GLY A 839 -39.17 10.66 -22.08
C GLY A 839 -39.52 10.03 -20.74
N VAL A 840 -40.70 10.28 -20.17
CA VAL A 840 -41.19 9.64 -18.92
C VAL A 840 -41.43 8.14 -19.11
N LEU A 841 -41.88 7.73 -20.30
CA LEU A 841 -42.16 6.32 -20.58
C LEU A 841 -40.89 5.48 -20.54
N LEU A 842 -39.74 6.02 -20.94
CA LEU A 842 -38.47 5.30 -20.96
C LEU A 842 -38.05 4.74 -19.59
N PRO A 843 -37.92 5.52 -18.49
CA PRO A 843 -37.59 4.98 -17.19
C PRO A 843 -38.67 4.05 -16.65
N VAL A 844 -39.96 4.36 -16.85
CA VAL A 844 -41.08 3.53 -16.39
C VAL A 844 -41.07 2.14 -17.05
N LEU A 845 -40.95 2.11 -18.38
CA LEU A 845 -40.85 0.87 -19.15
C LEU A 845 -39.58 0.10 -18.81
N ASN A 846 -38.45 0.78 -18.56
CA ASN A 846 -37.23 0.11 -18.14
C ASN A 846 -37.34 -0.50 -16.74
N ILE A 847 -37.94 0.20 -15.77
CA ILE A 847 -38.21 -0.36 -14.43
C ILE A 847 -39.05 -1.62 -14.58
N ALA A 848 -40.18 -1.54 -15.29
CA ALA A 848 -41.07 -2.67 -15.50
C ALA A 848 -40.34 -3.83 -16.19
N ALA A 849 -39.61 -3.57 -17.28
CA ALA A 849 -38.88 -4.60 -18.01
C ALA A 849 -37.79 -5.27 -17.17
N GLN A 850 -37.05 -4.51 -16.35
CA GLN A 850 -35.98 -5.04 -15.50
C GLN A 850 -36.55 -5.85 -14.34
N CYS A 851 -37.59 -5.36 -13.66
CA CYS A 851 -38.28 -6.14 -12.63
C CYS A 851 -38.91 -7.41 -13.21
N MET A 852 -39.56 -7.34 -14.38
CA MET A 852 -40.11 -8.52 -15.04
C MET A 852 -39.02 -9.54 -15.42
N ALA A 853 -37.87 -9.09 -15.92
CA ALA A 853 -36.75 -9.98 -16.22
C ALA A 853 -36.23 -10.69 -14.96
N ALA A 854 -36.05 -9.95 -13.85
CA ALA A 854 -35.61 -10.52 -12.58
C ALA A 854 -36.64 -11.50 -11.99
N MET A 855 -37.90 -11.09 -11.88
CA MET A 855 -39.02 -11.92 -11.40
C MET A 855 -39.20 -13.17 -12.25
N GLY A 856 -39.14 -13.04 -13.58
CA GLY A 856 -39.27 -14.15 -14.53
C GLY A 856 -38.14 -15.17 -14.41
N THR A 857 -36.92 -14.70 -14.13
CA THR A 857 -35.76 -15.55 -13.90
C THR A 857 -35.91 -16.38 -12.63
N ILE A 858 -36.36 -15.74 -11.53
CA ILE A 858 -36.70 -16.43 -10.28
C ILE A 858 -37.80 -17.48 -10.51
N CYS A 859 -38.92 -17.09 -11.14
CA CYS A 859 -40.01 -18.00 -11.44
C CYS A 859 -39.55 -19.25 -12.21
N ARG A 860 -38.61 -19.09 -13.16
CA ARG A 860 -38.05 -20.22 -13.91
C ARG A 860 -37.18 -21.12 -13.04
N ALA A 861 -36.28 -20.54 -12.25
CA ALA A 861 -35.40 -21.31 -11.37
C ALA A 861 -36.22 -22.14 -10.36
N VAL A 862 -37.28 -21.54 -9.80
CA VAL A 862 -38.20 -22.22 -8.88
C VAL A 862 -39.04 -23.30 -9.58
N ARG A 863 -39.46 -23.09 -10.83
CA ARG A 863 -40.13 -24.14 -11.63
C ARG A 863 -39.21 -25.32 -11.92
N LEU A 864 -37.93 -25.05 -12.23
CA LEU A 864 -36.93 -26.09 -12.46
C LEU A 864 -36.70 -26.93 -11.20
N LEU A 865 -36.60 -26.27 -10.03
CA LEU A 865 -36.58 -26.94 -8.72
C LEU A 865 -37.79 -27.87 -8.51
N ARG A 866 -38.99 -27.42 -8.91
CA ARG A 866 -40.21 -28.24 -8.80
C ARG A 866 -40.21 -29.46 -9.73
N SER A 867 -39.61 -29.35 -10.91
CA SER A 867 -39.64 -30.41 -11.93
C SER A 867 -38.62 -31.53 -11.72
N GLY A 868 -37.65 -31.38 -10.81
CA GLY A 868 -36.61 -32.38 -10.58
C GLY A 868 -35.66 -32.62 -11.76
N VAL A 869 -35.75 -31.82 -12.82
CA VAL A 869 -34.86 -31.90 -13.99
C VAL A 869 -33.56 -31.18 -13.64
N GLU A 870 -32.45 -31.93 -13.72
CA GLU A 870 -31.07 -31.44 -13.56
C GLU A 870 -30.62 -30.57 -14.75
#